data_AF-A0A928VS85-F1
#
_entry.id   AF-A0A928VS85-F1
#
_cell.length_a   1.000
_cell.length_b   1.000
_cell.length_c   1.000
_cell.angle_alpha   90.00
_cell.angle_beta   90.00
_cell.angle_gamma   90.00
#
_symmetry.space_group_name_H-M   'P 1'
#
loop_
_entity.id
_entity.type
_entity.pdbx_description
1 polymer ?
#
loop_
_entity_poly.entity_id
_entity_poly.type
_entity_poly.pdbx_seq_one_letter_code
_entity_poly.pdbx_strand_id
1 'polypeptide(L)'
;MTNWPLKTVPAKIFLAVSSLVAGGSVSEIEPILAAAHPVSGQQIDREPIVQVVPTEDDVSDPASQVAPPGLQVEPGDAPIPPFEQLKMHRELRSLLGRVQSALLAANANSHVVGSHTKGSDGEAVSTGAPTAQTDRAIANARQVLHEFNDLVSEGKYAQARSSWLTARSSLWESYPNDRPRAVPEVRAIWLDRGTIVDAGSPEGLARVFDRLQQAGINTVFFETINAGYPIYPSRVMPEQNPLINNWDPLESAVELARERDMELHAWMWTFAVGNQRHNQIVGEKDDYPGPVLSQNPDWANYDNSGRMRHLGSGKTFLDPANPEARWYLLRAIDEIVTNYDVDGLQLDYIRYPFQDPSAKRTYGYGIAAREAFEELAGIDPSDISPDDRDLWEQWTEFRTGQVDSFVAEVSQWLRDRDPNLILSVAVFYQSTHDRIHKIQQHWENWVEDGTVDLVVPMTYARDTNRLESITEPLLERGGSALVVPSVKLHDLLAIVAIDQIQALRDLPVGGYALFAATVLTDPLYEIFTRTQAPTSTGPIPFRQPFETAATRFTALQQEWDVLLADDRLWIREPELSQWQASTAELAQVLDRLAAEPNGSNLAVASERLAEYQTGFEDWMRLEASEHSYQVQTWEHRLETLATLLRYGDRVILNRILAAR
;
A
#
# COMPACT_ATOMS: atom_id res chain seq x y z
N MET A 1 -60.57 17.74 -12.56
CA MET A 1 -59.85 18.55 -11.55
C MET A 1 -58.80 17.65 -10.95
N THR A 2 -57.67 17.41 -11.64
CA THR A 2 -56.41 18.20 -11.69
C THR A 2 -55.66 18.19 -10.36
N ASN A 3 -54.34 17.94 -10.27
CA ASN A 3 -53.28 17.62 -11.22
C ASN A 3 -52.01 17.39 -10.39
N TRP A 4 -51.18 16.40 -10.72
CA TRP A 4 -49.72 16.59 -10.83
C TRP A 4 -49.07 15.44 -11.64
N PRO A 5 -47.97 15.70 -12.37
CA PRO A 5 -47.77 15.12 -13.69
C PRO A 5 -46.60 14.13 -13.80
N LEU A 6 -46.77 13.18 -14.71
CA LEU A 6 -45.77 12.27 -15.28
C LEU A 6 -44.97 12.96 -16.39
N LYS A 7 -43.65 12.77 -16.42
CA LYS A 7 -42.80 13.01 -17.61
C LYS A 7 -42.33 11.68 -18.22
N THR A 8 -43.06 11.28 -19.27
CA THR A 8 -42.63 10.74 -20.58
C THR A 8 -41.55 9.65 -20.69
N VAL A 9 -42.01 8.43 -20.98
CA VAL A 9 -41.30 7.39 -21.77
C VAL A 9 -41.85 7.43 -23.22
N PRO A 10 -41.02 7.34 -24.28
CA PRO A 10 -41.50 7.43 -25.67
C PRO A 10 -42.30 6.20 -26.12
N ALA A 11 -43.46 6.46 -26.74
CA ALA A 11 -44.50 5.52 -27.16
C ALA A 11 -44.15 4.59 -28.35
N LYS A 12 -42.88 4.25 -28.59
CA LYS A 12 -42.48 3.32 -29.66
C LYS A 12 -42.08 1.92 -29.19
N ILE A 13 -41.93 1.69 -27.89
CA ILE A 13 -41.53 0.38 -27.32
C ILE A 13 -42.75 -0.51 -27.04
N PHE A 14 -43.95 0.07 -26.92
CA PHE A 14 -45.16 -0.68 -26.55
C PHE A 14 -45.74 -1.57 -27.67
N LEU A 15 -45.33 -1.37 -28.93
CA LEU A 15 -45.81 -2.15 -30.08
C LEU A 15 -44.94 -3.37 -30.41
N ALA A 16 -43.72 -3.48 -29.86
CA ALA A 16 -42.85 -4.65 -30.08
C ALA A 16 -43.14 -5.79 -29.09
N VAL A 17 -43.63 -5.47 -27.90
CA VAL A 17 -43.85 -6.46 -26.81
C VAL A 17 -45.14 -7.27 -27.00
N SER A 18 -46.08 -6.81 -27.84
CA SER A 18 -47.33 -7.54 -28.10
C SER A 18 -47.21 -8.64 -29.18
N SER A 19 -46.10 -8.68 -29.93
CA SER A 19 -45.87 -9.69 -31.00
C SER A 19 -45.18 -10.97 -30.50
N LEU A 20 -44.44 -10.90 -29.39
CA LEU A 20 -43.69 -12.05 -28.84
C LEU A 20 -44.55 -13.08 -28.07
N VAL A 21 -45.82 -12.78 -27.80
CA VAL A 21 -46.74 -13.69 -27.08
C VAL A 21 -47.49 -14.65 -28.03
N ALA A 22 -47.29 -14.55 -29.36
CA ALA A 22 -48.10 -15.30 -30.34
C ALA A 22 -47.30 -16.08 -31.41
N GLY A 23 -46.09 -16.55 -31.11
CA GLY A 23 -45.48 -17.70 -31.83
C GLY A 23 -45.16 -17.55 -33.33
N GLY A 24 -44.65 -16.39 -33.78
CA GLY A 24 -44.15 -16.18 -35.16
C GLY A 24 -42.64 -16.43 -35.33
N SER A 25 -42.20 -16.81 -36.55
CA SER A 25 -40.81 -17.23 -36.86
C SER A 25 -39.81 -16.07 -37.06
N VAL A 26 -38.52 -16.37 -36.92
CA VAL A 26 -37.36 -15.45 -36.81
C VAL A 26 -36.96 -14.73 -38.12
N SER A 27 -37.65 -14.93 -39.25
CA SER A 27 -37.22 -14.38 -40.55
C SER A 27 -37.77 -13.00 -40.94
N GLU A 28 -38.35 -12.21 -40.03
CA GLU A 28 -38.95 -10.89 -40.36
C GLU A 28 -38.32 -9.68 -39.65
N ILE A 29 -37.21 -9.83 -38.91
CA ILE A 29 -36.64 -8.72 -38.09
C ILE A 29 -35.43 -8.02 -38.75
N GLU A 30 -34.88 -8.54 -39.86
CA GLU A 30 -33.65 -7.99 -40.45
C GLU A 30 -33.71 -6.63 -41.19
N PRO A 31 -34.86 -6.04 -41.65
CA PRO A 31 -34.80 -4.75 -42.34
C PRO A 31 -34.85 -3.49 -41.45
N ILE A 32 -35.05 -3.59 -40.13
CA ILE A 32 -35.29 -2.41 -39.27
C ILE A 32 -33.99 -1.83 -38.68
N LEU A 33 -32.86 -2.55 -38.75
CA LEU A 33 -31.57 -2.13 -38.19
C LEU A 33 -30.63 -1.39 -39.17
N ALA A 34 -31.03 -1.17 -40.43
CA ALA A 34 -30.12 -0.70 -41.49
C ALA A 34 -30.30 0.76 -41.97
N ALA A 35 -30.93 1.65 -41.18
CA ALA A 35 -31.12 3.05 -41.59
C ALA A 35 -30.90 4.06 -40.44
N ALA A 36 -29.64 4.29 -40.05
CA ALA A 36 -29.19 5.55 -39.43
C ALA A 36 -27.67 5.72 -39.56
N HIS A 37 -27.24 6.66 -40.40
CA HIS A 37 -25.84 7.13 -40.52
C HIS A 37 -25.50 8.16 -39.41
N PRO A 38 -24.20 8.42 -39.15
CA PRO A 38 -23.73 9.01 -37.90
C PRO A 38 -23.87 10.54 -37.86
N VAL A 39 -24.35 11.06 -36.73
CA VAL A 39 -24.27 12.49 -36.41
C VAL A 39 -23.06 12.72 -35.51
N SER A 40 -22.12 13.51 -36.02
CA SER A 40 -20.97 14.03 -35.31
C SER A 40 -21.36 14.99 -34.18
N GLY A 41 -20.65 14.91 -33.05
CA GLY A 41 -20.34 16.03 -32.17
C GLY A 41 -21.51 16.63 -31.39
N GLN A 42 -21.81 16.05 -30.22
CA GLN A 42 -22.31 16.83 -29.09
C GLN A 42 -21.65 16.35 -27.80
N GLN A 43 -20.88 17.28 -27.25
CA GLN A 43 -20.21 17.25 -25.96
C GLN A 43 -21.26 16.96 -24.87
N ILE A 44 -21.11 15.84 -24.17
CA ILE A 44 -21.83 15.60 -22.93
C ILE A 44 -21.18 16.52 -21.90
N ASP A 45 -21.79 17.67 -21.66
CA ASP A 45 -21.44 18.53 -20.53
C ASP A 45 -21.58 17.71 -19.25
N ARG A 46 -20.44 17.31 -18.69
CA ARG A 46 -20.36 16.85 -17.30
C ARG A 46 -20.73 18.06 -16.45
N GLU A 47 -21.85 18.01 -15.75
CA GLU A 47 -22.14 19.00 -14.71
C GLU A 47 -20.93 19.09 -13.77
N PRO A 48 -20.46 20.31 -13.45
CA PRO A 48 -19.32 20.46 -12.58
C PRO A 48 -19.68 19.85 -11.23
N ILE A 49 -18.79 18.99 -10.73
CA ILE A 49 -18.80 18.56 -9.33
C ILE A 49 -18.86 19.84 -8.50
N VAL A 50 -20.02 20.09 -7.88
CA VAL A 50 -20.17 21.18 -6.93
C VAL A 50 -19.16 20.88 -5.83
N GLN A 51 -18.09 21.69 -5.75
CA GLN A 51 -17.24 21.70 -4.58
C GLN A 51 -18.12 22.11 -3.42
N VAL A 52 -18.52 21.13 -2.61
CA VAL A 52 -19.13 21.37 -1.32
C VAL A 52 -18.08 22.13 -0.53
N VAL A 53 -18.37 23.40 -0.24
CA VAL A 53 -17.55 24.19 0.68
C VAL A 53 -17.70 23.54 2.05
N PRO A 54 -16.59 23.15 2.72
CA PRO A 54 -16.68 22.55 4.04
C PRO A 54 -17.35 23.51 5.02
N THR A 55 -18.39 23.05 5.71
CA THR A 55 -18.94 23.76 6.87
C THR A 55 -18.07 23.48 8.11
N GLU A 56 -18.21 24.26 9.18
CA GLU A 56 -17.47 24.09 10.45
C GLU A 56 -17.63 22.70 11.10
N ASP A 57 -18.52 21.85 10.57
CA ASP A 57 -18.80 20.47 11.00
C ASP A 57 -18.16 19.37 10.13
N ASP A 58 -17.35 19.71 9.11
CA ASP A 58 -16.71 18.73 8.21
C ASP A 58 -15.53 18.00 8.88
N VAL A 59 -15.86 17.10 9.80
CA VAL A 59 -14.91 16.17 10.39
C VAL A 59 -14.66 15.06 9.38
N SER A 60 -13.53 15.05 8.70
CA SER A 60 -13.18 13.92 7.84
C SER A 60 -12.37 12.88 8.62
N ASP A 61 -12.78 11.61 8.56
CA ASP A 61 -11.98 10.49 9.05
C ASP A 61 -10.59 10.53 8.39
N PRO A 62 -9.49 10.67 9.15
CA PRO A 62 -8.15 10.70 8.57
C PRO A 62 -7.81 9.50 7.70
N ALA A 63 -8.49 8.34 7.89
CA ALA A 63 -8.34 7.17 7.02
C ALA A 63 -8.68 7.48 5.55
N SER A 64 -9.52 8.50 5.31
CA SER A 64 -9.91 8.94 3.99
C SER A 64 -9.02 10.04 3.42
N GLN A 65 -8.19 10.66 4.26
CA GLN A 65 -7.36 11.79 3.89
C GLN A 65 -6.17 11.35 3.04
N VAL A 66 -5.84 12.18 2.07
CA VAL A 66 -4.60 12.07 1.28
C VAL A 66 -3.77 13.28 1.64
N ALA A 67 -2.52 13.05 2.02
CA ALA A 67 -1.62 14.14 2.37
C ALA A 67 -1.54 15.12 1.19
N PRO A 68 -1.72 16.43 1.44
CA PRO A 68 -1.64 17.43 0.37
C PRO A 68 -0.23 17.46 -0.22
N PRO A 69 -0.06 17.94 -1.46
CA PRO A 69 1.25 17.99 -2.11
C PRO A 69 2.26 18.74 -1.24
N GLY A 70 3.48 18.21 -1.13
CA GLY A 70 4.55 18.85 -0.38
C GLY A 70 5.13 20.06 -1.11
N LEU A 71 4.97 20.12 -2.44
CA LEU A 71 5.38 21.21 -3.31
C LEU A 71 4.41 21.37 -4.50
N GLN A 72 3.91 22.58 -4.71
CA GLN A 72 3.18 22.96 -5.92
C GLN A 72 3.96 24.08 -6.62
N VAL A 73 4.27 23.87 -7.90
CA VAL A 73 4.97 24.85 -8.73
C VAL A 73 4.08 25.13 -9.93
N GLU A 74 3.71 26.39 -10.09
CA GLU A 74 2.89 26.88 -11.19
C GLU A 74 3.68 27.86 -12.06
N PRO A 75 3.42 27.94 -13.38
CA PRO A 75 4.03 28.96 -14.22
C PRO A 75 3.74 30.38 -13.69
N GLY A 76 4.73 31.27 -13.74
CA GLY A 76 4.53 32.66 -13.33
C GLY A 76 5.81 33.37 -12.94
N ASP A 77 5.73 34.69 -12.87
CA ASP A 77 6.88 35.60 -12.64
C ASP A 77 6.94 36.17 -11.21
N ALA A 78 6.09 35.69 -10.31
CA ALA A 78 6.13 36.10 -8.91
C ALA A 78 7.48 35.68 -8.29
N PRO A 79 8.07 36.47 -7.36
CA PRO A 79 9.28 36.05 -6.65
C PRO A 79 9.14 34.66 -6.03
N ILE A 80 10.17 33.82 -6.17
CA ILE A 80 10.19 32.48 -5.55
C ILE A 80 10.74 32.64 -4.12
N PRO A 81 9.98 32.36 -3.05
CA PRO A 81 10.47 32.45 -1.68
C PRO A 81 11.63 31.48 -1.40
N PRO A 82 12.61 31.82 -0.53
CA PRO A 82 13.78 30.96 -0.27
C PRO A 82 13.44 29.51 0.11
N PHE A 83 12.37 29.30 0.87
CA PHE A 83 11.94 27.96 1.25
C PHE A 83 11.36 27.16 0.07
N GLU A 84 10.64 27.81 -0.84
CA GLU A 84 10.14 27.20 -2.08
C GLU A 84 11.30 26.85 -3.01
N GLN A 85 12.31 27.72 -3.12
CA GLN A 85 13.54 27.44 -3.89
C GLN A 85 14.23 26.16 -3.42
N LEU A 86 14.42 26.00 -2.11
CA LEU A 86 15.04 24.80 -1.52
C LEU A 86 14.23 23.53 -1.81
N LYS A 87 12.89 23.61 -1.71
CA LYS A 87 12.01 22.48 -2.04
C LYS A 87 12.07 22.13 -3.53
N MET A 88 12.02 23.12 -4.41
CA MET A 88 12.14 22.91 -5.86
C MET A 88 13.47 22.25 -6.22
N HIS A 89 14.58 22.76 -5.67
CA HIS A 89 15.90 22.20 -5.93
C HIS A 89 16.01 20.75 -5.41
N ARG A 90 15.54 20.48 -4.18
CA ARG A 90 15.53 19.13 -3.59
C ARG A 90 14.67 18.16 -4.40
N GLU A 91 13.47 18.57 -4.79
CA GLU A 91 12.55 17.71 -5.54
C GLU A 91 13.13 17.33 -6.91
N LEU A 92 13.67 18.30 -7.66
CA LEU A 92 14.26 17.98 -8.96
C LEU A 92 15.51 17.10 -8.83
N ARG A 93 16.31 17.29 -7.79
CA ARG A 93 17.47 16.43 -7.49
C ARG A 93 17.03 15.01 -7.13
N SER A 94 15.98 14.87 -6.33
CA SER A 94 15.45 13.56 -5.90
C SER A 94 14.81 12.81 -7.08
N LEU A 95 14.00 13.50 -7.89
CA LEU A 95 13.44 12.93 -9.12
C LEU A 95 14.52 12.50 -10.12
N LEU A 96 15.57 13.32 -10.31
CA LEU A 96 16.72 12.95 -11.12
C LEU A 96 17.36 11.65 -10.60
N GLY A 97 17.57 11.57 -9.29
CA GLY A 97 18.08 10.37 -8.62
C GLY A 97 17.21 9.13 -8.84
N ARG A 98 15.90 9.23 -8.62
CA ARG A 98 14.93 8.13 -8.84
C ARG A 98 14.93 7.63 -10.28
N VAL A 99 14.94 8.54 -11.25
CA VAL A 99 15.00 8.16 -12.68
C VAL A 99 16.32 7.44 -12.98
N GLN A 100 17.44 7.91 -12.43
CA GLN A 100 18.74 7.25 -12.60
C GLN A 100 18.81 5.87 -11.93
N SER A 101 18.29 5.74 -10.71
CA SER A 101 18.16 4.46 -9.99
C SER A 101 17.34 3.47 -10.81
N ALA A 102 16.15 3.89 -11.29
CA ALA A 102 15.28 3.06 -12.11
C ALA A 102 15.95 2.60 -13.42
N LEU A 103 16.70 3.50 -14.08
CA LEU A 103 17.42 3.20 -15.32
C LEU A 103 18.55 2.20 -15.07
N LEU A 104 19.30 2.37 -13.99
CA LEU A 104 20.38 1.46 -13.64
C LEU A 104 19.85 0.05 -13.38
N ALA A 105 18.80 -0.09 -12.56
CA ALA A 105 18.14 -1.37 -12.29
C ALA A 105 17.61 -2.03 -13.57
N ALA A 106 16.97 -1.25 -14.46
CA ALA A 106 16.45 -1.74 -15.73
C ALA A 106 17.56 -2.23 -16.68
N ASN A 107 18.71 -1.53 -16.68
CA ASN A 107 19.86 -1.91 -17.51
C ASN A 107 20.54 -3.16 -16.96
N ALA A 108 20.77 -3.23 -15.64
CA ALA A 108 21.34 -4.40 -14.96
C ALA A 108 20.54 -5.67 -15.26
N ASN A 109 19.21 -5.62 -15.16
CA ASN A 109 18.33 -6.73 -15.51
C ASN A 109 18.42 -7.16 -16.99
N SER A 110 18.64 -6.21 -17.90
CA SER A 110 18.72 -6.48 -19.35
C SER A 110 20.02 -7.19 -19.75
N HIS A 111 21.13 -6.93 -19.04
CA HIS A 111 22.42 -7.59 -19.28
C HIS A 111 22.40 -9.09 -18.97
N VAL A 112 21.55 -9.54 -18.03
CA VAL A 112 21.40 -10.96 -17.67
C VAL A 112 20.74 -11.77 -18.80
N VAL A 113 19.70 -11.22 -19.45
CA VAL A 113 18.96 -11.91 -20.53
C VAL A 113 19.83 -12.12 -21.78
N GLY A 114 20.75 -11.20 -22.07
CA GLY A 114 21.71 -11.31 -23.19
C GLY A 114 22.82 -12.33 -22.96
N SER A 115 23.10 -12.71 -21.70
CA SER A 115 24.14 -13.70 -21.35
C SER A 115 23.65 -15.15 -21.51
N HIS A 116 22.36 -15.41 -21.28
CA HIS A 116 21.76 -16.75 -21.37
C HIS A 116 21.26 -17.16 -22.77
N THR A 117 21.32 -16.29 -23.78
CA THR A 117 20.78 -16.54 -25.14
C THR A 117 21.87 -16.64 -26.23
N LYS A 118 23.02 -17.24 -25.93
CA LYS A 118 23.94 -17.72 -26.99
C LYS A 118 23.50 -19.09 -27.51
N GLY A 119 22.40 -19.11 -28.26
CA GLY A 119 21.90 -20.28 -28.97
C GLY A 119 20.86 -19.92 -30.04
N SER A 120 21.26 -20.10 -31.30
CA SER A 120 20.49 -20.01 -32.56
C SER A 120 19.92 -18.65 -33.00
N ASP A 121 20.45 -18.18 -34.14
CA ASP A 121 19.92 -17.23 -35.12
C ASP A 121 18.51 -16.66 -34.86
N GLY A 122 18.49 -15.40 -34.42
CA GLY A 122 17.30 -14.54 -34.34
C GLY A 122 17.76 -13.09 -34.16
N GLU A 123 17.08 -12.15 -34.82
CA GLU A 123 17.43 -10.73 -34.95
C GLU A 123 17.94 -10.09 -33.64
N ALA A 124 18.98 -9.28 -33.75
CA ALA A 124 19.54 -8.51 -32.64
C ALA A 124 18.47 -7.58 -32.05
N VAL A 125 17.86 -7.99 -30.94
CA VAL A 125 17.11 -7.10 -30.07
C VAL A 125 18.11 -6.09 -29.51
N SER A 126 17.89 -4.82 -29.85
CA SER A 126 18.68 -3.68 -29.40
C SER A 126 18.96 -3.76 -27.90
N THR A 127 20.23 -3.89 -27.52
CA THR A 127 20.71 -3.77 -26.15
C THR A 127 20.19 -2.46 -25.54
N GLY A 128 19.46 -2.56 -24.42
CA GLY A 128 18.71 -1.48 -23.77
C GLY A 128 19.55 -0.36 -23.14
N ALA A 129 20.38 0.30 -23.93
CA ALA A 129 21.01 1.56 -23.53
C ALA A 129 19.94 2.65 -23.28
N PRO A 130 20.23 3.68 -22.46
CA PRO A 130 19.40 4.87 -22.37
C PRO A 130 19.10 5.37 -23.79
N THR A 131 17.84 5.73 -24.06
CA THR A 131 17.55 6.37 -25.33
C THR A 131 18.25 7.73 -25.37
N ALA A 132 18.61 8.22 -26.55
CA ALA A 132 19.14 9.58 -26.70
C ALA A 132 18.20 10.66 -26.12
N GLN A 133 16.92 10.35 -25.91
CA GLN A 133 15.96 11.19 -25.22
C GLN A 133 16.15 11.19 -23.69
N THR A 134 16.34 10.01 -23.09
CA THR A 134 16.62 9.85 -21.65
C THR A 134 17.89 10.61 -21.24
N ASP A 135 18.98 10.46 -22.01
CA ASP A 135 20.24 11.15 -21.71
C ASP A 135 20.09 12.68 -21.79
N ARG A 136 19.30 13.17 -22.75
CA ARG A 136 18.97 14.60 -22.87
C ARG A 136 18.16 15.09 -21.69
N ALA A 137 17.19 14.31 -21.20
CA ALA A 137 16.39 14.69 -20.03
C ALA A 137 17.25 14.79 -18.76
N ILE A 138 18.13 13.82 -18.53
CA ILE A 138 19.09 13.82 -17.43
C ILE A 138 20.05 15.02 -17.52
N ALA A 139 20.63 15.26 -18.69
CA ALA A 139 21.53 16.39 -18.92
C ALA A 139 20.82 17.75 -18.69
N ASN A 140 19.59 17.89 -19.19
CA ASN A 140 18.78 19.08 -18.98
C ASN A 140 18.47 19.29 -17.49
N ALA A 141 18.06 18.25 -16.76
CA ALA A 141 17.79 18.38 -15.33
C ALA A 141 19.04 18.81 -14.52
N ARG A 142 20.23 18.28 -14.85
CA ARG A 142 21.50 18.71 -14.24
C ARG A 142 21.80 20.18 -14.55
N GLN A 143 21.62 20.59 -15.79
CA GLN A 143 21.81 21.99 -16.20
C GLN A 143 20.86 22.92 -15.43
N VAL A 144 19.57 22.55 -15.35
CA VAL A 144 18.59 23.32 -14.58
C VAL A 144 18.96 23.39 -13.11
N LEU A 145 19.41 22.31 -12.47
CA LEU A 145 19.86 22.34 -11.07
C LEU A 145 21.04 23.30 -10.85
N HIS A 146 21.96 23.40 -11.82
CA HIS A 146 23.09 24.33 -11.76
C HIS A 146 22.65 25.78 -11.94
N GLU A 147 21.81 26.07 -12.95
CA GLU A 147 21.40 27.42 -13.31
C GLU A 147 20.27 27.99 -12.43
N PHE A 148 19.53 27.13 -11.72
CA PHE A 148 18.30 27.54 -11.01
C PHE A 148 18.53 28.68 -10.02
N ASN A 149 19.57 28.57 -9.18
CA ASN A 149 19.87 29.60 -8.17
C ASN A 149 20.30 30.93 -8.80
N ASP A 150 21.03 30.87 -9.92
CA ASP A 150 21.45 32.06 -10.67
C ASP A 150 20.23 32.78 -11.25
N LEU A 151 19.33 32.05 -11.92
CA LEU A 151 18.08 32.61 -12.47
C LEU A 151 17.23 33.28 -11.38
N VAL A 152 17.12 32.65 -10.22
CA VAL A 152 16.40 33.21 -9.07
C VAL A 152 17.09 34.49 -8.56
N SER A 153 18.41 34.48 -8.41
CA SER A 153 19.19 35.63 -7.91
C SER A 153 19.14 36.83 -8.87
N GLU A 154 19.03 36.57 -10.17
CA GLU A 154 18.88 37.57 -11.22
C GLU A 154 17.43 38.07 -11.37
N GLY A 155 16.49 37.54 -10.60
CA GLY A 155 15.07 37.91 -10.65
C GLY A 155 14.31 37.34 -11.87
N LYS A 156 14.86 36.33 -12.55
CA LYS A 156 14.26 35.66 -13.72
C LYS A 156 13.33 34.53 -13.30
N TYR A 157 12.31 34.85 -12.49
CA TYR A 157 11.46 33.85 -11.83
C TYR A 157 10.62 33.02 -12.81
N ALA A 158 10.03 33.64 -13.84
CA ALA A 158 9.29 32.91 -14.87
C ALA A 158 10.15 31.88 -15.60
N GLN A 159 11.42 32.22 -15.88
CA GLN A 159 12.36 31.31 -16.52
C GLN A 159 12.78 30.17 -15.58
N ALA A 160 13.03 30.47 -14.31
CA ALA A 160 13.34 29.46 -13.29
C ALA A 160 12.21 28.44 -13.12
N ARG A 161 10.95 28.89 -13.03
CA ARG A 161 9.79 27.97 -12.93
C ARG A 161 9.58 27.17 -14.21
N SER A 162 9.64 27.81 -15.37
CA SER A 162 9.44 27.14 -16.67
C SER A 162 10.49 26.05 -16.90
N SER A 163 11.77 26.36 -16.71
CA SER A 163 12.87 25.39 -16.85
C SER A 163 12.74 24.22 -15.88
N TRP A 164 12.38 24.49 -14.62
CA TRP A 164 12.11 23.45 -13.62
C TRP A 164 10.94 22.53 -14.01
N LEU A 165 9.81 23.12 -14.43
CA LEU A 165 8.62 22.35 -14.86
C LEU A 165 8.92 21.49 -16.09
N THR A 166 9.64 22.03 -17.07
CA THR A 166 10.09 21.27 -18.23
C THR A 166 11.03 20.14 -17.84
N ALA A 167 12.04 20.40 -17.00
CA ALA A 167 12.95 19.35 -16.54
C ALA A 167 12.22 18.22 -15.81
N ARG A 168 11.27 18.55 -14.93
CA ARG A 168 10.42 17.57 -14.23
C ARG A 168 9.61 16.71 -15.22
N SER A 169 8.91 17.34 -16.17
CA SER A 169 8.12 16.60 -17.17
C SER A 169 8.98 15.68 -18.02
N SER A 170 10.13 16.18 -18.50
CA SER A 170 11.06 15.39 -19.31
C SER A 170 11.63 14.19 -18.55
N LEU A 171 11.92 14.33 -17.25
CA LEU A 171 12.35 13.22 -16.40
C LEU A 171 11.25 12.18 -16.22
N TRP A 172 10.03 12.62 -15.94
CA TRP A 172 8.86 11.74 -15.84
C TRP A 172 8.60 10.96 -17.14
N GLU A 173 8.71 11.60 -18.30
CA GLU A 173 8.60 10.95 -19.60
C GLU A 173 9.75 9.96 -19.88
N SER A 174 10.87 10.07 -19.14
CA SER A 174 12.08 9.28 -19.35
C SER A 174 12.22 8.06 -18.41
N TYR A 175 11.22 7.79 -17.56
CA TYR A 175 11.19 6.57 -16.74
C TYR A 175 11.26 5.31 -17.65
N PRO A 176 12.07 4.29 -17.29
CA PRO A 176 12.19 3.05 -18.06
C PRO A 176 10.97 2.15 -17.87
N ASN A 177 9.84 2.55 -18.46
CA ASN A 177 8.54 1.89 -18.36
C ASN A 177 8.29 0.85 -19.46
N ASP A 178 9.32 0.54 -20.24
CA ASP A 178 9.31 -0.36 -21.39
C ASP A 178 9.90 -1.75 -21.10
N ARG A 179 10.55 -1.94 -19.94
CA ARG A 179 11.28 -3.17 -19.61
C ARG A 179 11.29 -3.51 -18.12
N PRO A 180 11.54 -4.79 -17.75
CA PRO A 180 11.56 -5.23 -16.35
C PRO A 180 12.66 -4.56 -15.53
N ARG A 181 12.31 -4.11 -14.32
CA ARG A 181 13.26 -3.54 -13.33
C ARG A 181 12.95 -3.95 -11.88
N ALA A 182 11.96 -4.79 -11.68
CA ALA A 182 11.60 -5.27 -10.35
C ALA A 182 12.66 -6.25 -9.82
N VAL A 183 12.94 -6.14 -8.54
CA VAL A 183 13.64 -7.15 -7.73
C VAL A 183 12.60 -7.89 -6.87
N PRO A 184 12.92 -9.04 -6.27
CA PRO A 184 12.00 -9.72 -5.36
C PRO A 184 11.52 -8.80 -4.24
N GLU A 185 10.22 -8.45 -4.22
CA GLU A 185 9.62 -7.48 -3.30
C GLU A 185 8.14 -7.82 -3.06
N VAL A 186 7.58 -7.34 -1.95
CA VAL A 186 6.13 -7.40 -1.74
C VAL A 186 5.46 -6.41 -2.70
N ARG A 187 4.55 -6.91 -3.53
CA ARG A 187 3.75 -6.11 -4.47
C ARG A 187 2.29 -6.38 -4.16
N ALA A 188 1.80 -5.72 -3.12
CA ALA A 188 0.49 -5.96 -2.57
C ALA A 188 -0.58 -5.03 -3.16
N ILE A 189 -1.85 -5.47 -3.14
CA ILE A 189 -3.00 -4.63 -3.49
C ILE A 189 -4.19 -4.94 -2.60
N TRP A 190 -4.91 -3.91 -2.14
CA TRP A 190 -6.23 -4.09 -1.55
C TRP A 190 -7.26 -4.31 -2.66
N LEU A 191 -7.96 -5.45 -2.59
CA LEU A 191 -9.08 -5.79 -3.46
C LEU A 191 -10.37 -5.55 -2.68
N ASP A 192 -11.02 -4.43 -2.98
CA ASP A 192 -12.18 -3.92 -2.25
C ASP A 192 -13.50 -4.62 -2.62
N ARG A 193 -14.48 -4.56 -1.72
CA ARG A 193 -15.83 -5.10 -1.86
C ARG A 193 -16.52 -4.60 -3.13
N GLY A 194 -16.25 -3.38 -3.58
CA GLY A 194 -16.76 -2.87 -4.85
C GLY A 194 -16.31 -3.74 -6.02
N THR A 195 -15.01 -3.96 -6.13
CA THR A 195 -14.40 -4.88 -7.11
C THR A 195 -14.96 -6.30 -7.01
N ILE A 196 -15.16 -6.84 -5.80
CA ILE A 196 -15.73 -8.19 -5.59
C ILE A 196 -17.18 -8.27 -6.11
N VAL A 197 -18.00 -7.27 -5.77
CA VAL A 197 -19.41 -7.20 -6.20
C VAL A 197 -19.52 -7.03 -7.71
N ASP A 198 -18.68 -6.19 -8.31
CA ASP A 198 -18.65 -5.97 -9.76
C ASP A 198 -18.20 -7.22 -10.52
N ALA A 199 -17.31 -8.03 -9.95
CA ALA A 199 -16.93 -9.33 -10.50
C ALA A 199 -18.12 -10.31 -10.50
N GLY A 200 -18.91 -10.31 -9.41
CA GLY A 200 -20.25 -10.94 -9.32
C GLY A 200 -20.32 -12.46 -9.52
N SER A 201 -19.19 -13.13 -9.75
CA SER A 201 -19.10 -14.56 -10.06
C SER A 201 -17.65 -15.04 -9.96
N PRO A 202 -17.41 -16.36 -9.80
CA PRO A 202 -16.08 -16.95 -9.88
C PRO A 202 -15.35 -16.60 -11.19
N GLU A 203 -16.02 -16.64 -12.34
CA GLU A 203 -15.41 -16.32 -13.64
C GLU A 203 -15.07 -14.83 -13.77
N GLY A 204 -15.90 -13.96 -13.19
CA GLY A 204 -15.61 -12.53 -13.09
C GLY A 204 -14.41 -12.25 -12.23
N LEU A 205 -14.32 -12.93 -11.08
CA LEU A 205 -13.21 -12.79 -10.15
C LEU A 205 -11.91 -13.33 -10.75
N ALA A 206 -11.97 -14.43 -11.50
CA ALA A 206 -10.83 -14.98 -12.23
C ALA A 206 -10.19 -13.95 -13.17
N ARG A 207 -11.00 -13.16 -13.90
CA ARG A 207 -10.49 -12.08 -14.77
C ARG A 207 -9.78 -10.98 -13.98
N VAL A 208 -10.25 -10.68 -12.77
CA VAL A 208 -9.59 -9.72 -11.87
C VAL A 208 -8.23 -10.28 -11.45
N PHE A 209 -8.17 -11.52 -10.99
CA PHE A 209 -6.92 -12.17 -10.58
C PHE A 209 -5.93 -12.33 -11.75
N ASP A 210 -6.38 -12.66 -12.96
CA ASP A 210 -5.55 -12.69 -14.17
C ASP A 210 -4.89 -11.33 -14.42
N ARG A 211 -5.66 -10.24 -14.28
CA ARG A 211 -5.14 -8.88 -14.42
C ARG A 211 -4.14 -8.54 -13.31
N LEU A 212 -4.40 -8.92 -12.07
CA LEU A 212 -3.46 -8.67 -10.97
C LEU A 212 -2.14 -9.44 -11.16
N GLN A 213 -2.21 -10.71 -11.54
CA GLN A 213 -1.02 -11.54 -11.81
C GLN A 213 -0.20 -10.97 -12.97
N GLN A 214 -0.85 -10.60 -14.09
CA GLN A 214 -0.19 -9.96 -15.23
C GLN A 214 0.46 -8.62 -14.87
N ALA A 215 -0.10 -7.88 -13.92
CA ALA A 215 0.48 -6.67 -13.36
C ALA A 215 1.62 -6.93 -12.35
N GLY A 216 1.98 -8.20 -12.11
CA GLY A 216 3.03 -8.60 -11.18
C GLY A 216 2.65 -8.50 -9.71
N ILE A 217 1.37 -8.36 -9.37
CA ILE A 217 0.90 -8.39 -7.97
C ILE A 217 1.10 -9.81 -7.43
N ASN A 218 1.78 -9.94 -6.30
CA ASN A 218 2.04 -11.23 -5.65
C ASN A 218 1.32 -11.38 -4.30
N THR A 219 0.66 -10.33 -3.79
CA THR A 219 -0.10 -10.39 -2.54
C THR A 219 -1.41 -9.62 -2.68
N VAL A 220 -2.53 -10.23 -2.31
CA VAL A 220 -3.86 -9.62 -2.35
C VAL A 220 -4.41 -9.52 -0.94
N PHE A 221 -4.73 -8.30 -0.51
CA PHE A 221 -5.50 -8.05 0.70
C PHE A 221 -6.98 -8.04 0.31
N PHE A 222 -7.64 -9.19 0.43
CA PHE A 222 -8.97 -9.44 -0.11
C PHE A 222 -10.05 -9.06 0.91
N GLU A 223 -10.89 -8.04 0.62
CA GLU A 223 -11.86 -7.49 1.59
C GLU A 223 -12.90 -8.55 1.97
N THR A 224 -12.64 -9.22 3.09
CA THR A 224 -13.33 -10.40 3.58
C THR A 224 -14.45 -10.04 4.55
N ILE A 225 -14.22 -9.05 5.41
CA ILE A 225 -15.21 -8.50 6.35
C ILE A 225 -15.20 -6.98 6.23
N ASN A 226 -16.35 -6.40 5.90
CA ASN A 226 -16.52 -4.95 5.76
C ASN A 226 -17.84 -4.50 6.40
N ALA A 227 -17.83 -3.39 7.14
CA ALA A 227 -19.03 -2.81 7.77
C ALA A 227 -19.90 -3.81 8.57
N GLY A 228 -19.27 -4.81 9.21
CA GLY A 228 -19.95 -5.85 9.99
C GLY A 228 -20.50 -7.03 9.18
N TYR A 229 -20.28 -7.04 7.87
CA TYR A 229 -20.71 -8.10 6.96
C TYR A 229 -19.51 -8.90 6.43
N PRO A 230 -19.51 -10.24 6.55
CA PRO A 230 -18.61 -11.09 5.76
C PRO A 230 -19.08 -11.13 4.30
N ILE A 231 -18.14 -11.25 3.37
CA ILE A 231 -18.45 -11.56 1.96
C ILE A 231 -18.69 -13.06 1.72
N TYR A 232 -18.35 -13.93 2.69
CA TYR A 232 -18.51 -15.38 2.64
C TYR A 232 -19.68 -15.86 3.55
N PRO A 233 -20.21 -17.08 3.37
CA PRO A 233 -21.26 -17.63 4.22
C PRO A 233 -20.75 -18.01 5.62
N SER A 234 -20.87 -17.08 6.56
CA SER A 234 -20.43 -17.24 7.95
C SER A 234 -21.48 -17.93 8.83
N ARG A 235 -21.02 -18.73 9.81
CA ARG A 235 -21.81 -19.26 10.93
C ARG A 235 -21.61 -18.46 12.21
N VAL A 236 -20.59 -17.61 12.26
CA VAL A 236 -20.26 -16.75 13.40
C VAL A 236 -20.90 -15.38 13.26
N MET A 237 -20.76 -14.75 12.10
CA MET A 237 -21.27 -13.41 11.82
C MET A 237 -22.76 -13.47 11.40
N PRO A 238 -23.56 -12.43 11.71
CA PRO A 238 -25.02 -12.51 11.59
C PRO A 238 -25.59 -12.80 10.20
N GLU A 239 -25.03 -12.17 9.17
CA GLU A 239 -25.53 -12.24 7.80
C GLU A 239 -24.44 -11.90 6.79
N GLN A 240 -24.42 -12.58 5.65
CA GLN A 240 -23.52 -12.27 4.52
C GLN A 240 -23.86 -10.88 3.95
N ASN A 241 -22.87 -10.20 3.40
CA ASN A 241 -23.07 -8.92 2.72
C ASN A 241 -24.14 -9.07 1.63
N PRO A 242 -25.25 -8.30 1.68
CA PRO A 242 -26.40 -8.48 0.79
C PRO A 242 -26.07 -8.22 -0.68
N LEU A 243 -24.93 -7.59 -0.99
CA LEU A 243 -24.48 -7.31 -2.35
C LEU A 243 -23.83 -8.53 -3.05
N ILE A 244 -23.47 -9.58 -2.31
CA ILE A 244 -22.75 -10.74 -2.87
C ILE A 244 -23.69 -11.67 -3.66
N ASN A 245 -24.99 -11.71 -3.39
CA ASN A 245 -25.96 -12.56 -4.10
C ASN A 245 -25.71 -14.08 -3.99
N ASN A 246 -25.51 -14.59 -2.76
CA ASN A 246 -25.51 -16.03 -2.42
C ASN A 246 -24.45 -16.91 -3.12
N TRP A 247 -23.23 -16.41 -3.32
CA TRP A 247 -22.06 -17.24 -3.63
C TRP A 247 -20.95 -16.99 -2.59
N ASP A 248 -19.86 -17.76 -2.65
CA ASP A 248 -18.71 -17.61 -1.75
C ASP A 248 -17.50 -17.04 -2.52
N PRO A 249 -17.26 -15.71 -2.44
CA PRO A 249 -16.12 -15.09 -3.08
C PRO A 249 -14.79 -15.42 -2.41
N LEU A 250 -14.77 -15.73 -1.10
CA LEU A 250 -13.53 -16.06 -0.42
C LEU A 250 -13.02 -17.43 -0.86
N GLU A 251 -13.91 -18.42 -0.96
CA GLU A 251 -13.59 -19.75 -1.52
C GLU A 251 -13.01 -19.63 -2.92
N SER A 252 -13.67 -18.86 -3.80
CA SER A 252 -13.17 -18.64 -5.16
C SER A 252 -11.81 -17.91 -5.16
N ALA A 253 -11.64 -16.90 -4.30
CA ALA A 253 -10.43 -16.10 -4.28
C ALA A 253 -9.19 -16.88 -3.84
N VAL A 254 -9.30 -17.75 -2.82
CA VAL A 254 -8.18 -18.59 -2.38
C VAL A 254 -7.76 -19.58 -3.47
N GLU A 255 -8.73 -20.15 -4.21
CA GLU A 255 -8.44 -21.02 -5.35
C GLU A 255 -7.71 -20.27 -6.47
N LEU A 256 -8.22 -19.10 -6.84
CA LEU A 256 -7.65 -18.28 -7.92
C LEU A 256 -6.27 -17.73 -7.58
N ALA A 257 -6.02 -17.36 -6.32
CA ALA A 257 -4.72 -16.90 -5.85
C ALA A 257 -3.68 -18.02 -5.94
N ARG A 258 -4.01 -19.22 -5.42
CA ARG A 258 -3.15 -20.39 -5.48
C ARG A 258 -2.84 -20.85 -6.89
N GLU A 259 -3.80 -20.82 -7.81
CA GLU A 259 -3.57 -21.12 -9.24
C GLU A 259 -2.57 -20.17 -9.91
N ARG A 260 -2.34 -19.00 -9.31
CA ARG A 260 -1.55 -17.91 -9.88
C ARG A 260 -0.26 -17.62 -9.11
N ASP A 261 0.08 -18.47 -8.14
CA ASP A 261 1.20 -18.29 -7.21
C ASP A 261 1.15 -16.91 -6.53
N MET A 262 -0.05 -16.49 -6.11
CA MET A 262 -0.28 -15.25 -5.39
C MET A 262 -0.69 -15.56 -3.95
N GLU A 263 -0.22 -14.74 -3.02
CA GLU A 263 -0.62 -14.81 -1.62
C GLU A 263 -1.95 -14.08 -1.43
N LEU A 264 -2.86 -14.64 -0.64
CA LEU A 264 -4.12 -14.02 -0.27
C LEU A 264 -4.22 -13.86 1.25
N HIS A 265 -4.24 -12.61 1.72
CA HIS A 265 -4.55 -12.32 3.10
C HIS A 265 -6.00 -11.87 3.21
N ALA A 266 -6.77 -12.52 4.08
CA ALA A 266 -8.15 -12.13 4.36
C ALA A 266 -8.16 -10.77 5.08
N TRP A 267 -8.64 -9.73 4.40
CA TRP A 267 -8.71 -8.38 4.94
C TRP A 267 -10.00 -8.18 5.72
N MET A 268 -9.88 -7.83 7.00
CA MET A 268 -11.04 -7.58 7.87
C MET A 268 -11.00 -6.18 8.50
N TRP A 269 -12.18 -5.54 8.54
CA TRP A 269 -12.42 -4.44 9.45
C TRP A 269 -12.60 -5.00 10.85
N THR A 270 -11.70 -4.63 11.76
CA THR A 270 -11.60 -5.26 13.08
C THR A 270 -12.62 -4.70 14.05
N PHE A 271 -12.43 -3.46 14.52
CA PHE A 271 -13.37 -2.86 15.46
C PHE A 271 -14.49 -2.06 14.78
N ALA A 272 -14.31 -1.61 13.53
CA ALA A 272 -15.36 -0.92 12.78
C ALA A 272 -16.37 -1.92 12.18
N VAL A 273 -17.63 -1.90 12.64
CA VAL A 273 -18.65 -2.92 12.30
C VAL A 273 -19.95 -2.36 11.75
N GLY A 274 -19.96 -1.10 11.35
CA GLY A 274 -21.08 -0.49 10.63
C GLY A 274 -20.64 0.80 9.94
N ASN A 275 -21.35 1.20 8.88
CA ASN A 275 -20.97 2.32 8.03
C ASN A 275 -22.18 2.93 7.34
N GLN A 276 -22.47 4.20 7.61
CA GLN A 276 -23.61 4.93 7.02
C GLN A 276 -23.58 4.92 5.49
N ARG A 277 -22.39 5.04 4.87
CA ARG A 277 -22.27 4.95 3.40
C ARG A 277 -22.63 3.56 2.89
N HIS A 278 -22.29 2.51 3.63
CA HIS A 278 -22.69 1.15 3.28
C HIS A 278 -24.21 0.98 3.40
N ASN A 279 -24.82 1.51 4.48
CA ASN A 279 -26.27 1.48 4.68
C ASN A 279 -27.01 2.06 3.46
N GLN A 280 -26.55 3.20 2.93
CA GLN A 280 -27.13 3.82 1.74
C GLN A 280 -27.04 2.92 0.50
N ILE A 281 -25.93 2.18 0.33
CA ILE A 281 -25.74 1.25 -0.79
C ILE A 281 -26.69 0.05 -0.69
N VAL A 282 -26.90 -0.47 0.52
CA VAL A 282 -27.75 -1.66 0.75
C VAL A 282 -29.21 -1.34 1.03
N GLY A 283 -29.59 -0.06 1.01
CA GLY A 283 -30.98 0.39 1.24
C GLY A 283 -31.42 0.40 2.71
N GLU A 284 -30.47 0.36 3.64
CA GLU A 284 -30.72 0.47 5.08
C GLU A 284 -30.82 1.92 5.55
N LYS A 285 -31.35 2.12 6.77
CA LYS A 285 -31.43 3.47 7.36
C LYS A 285 -30.03 4.02 7.68
N ASP A 286 -29.86 5.33 7.55
CA ASP A 286 -28.60 6.02 7.87
C ASP A 286 -28.12 5.77 9.32
N ASP A 287 -29.05 5.62 10.27
CA ASP A 287 -28.75 5.37 11.68
C ASP A 287 -28.53 3.89 12.01
N TYR A 288 -28.83 2.95 11.11
CA TYR A 288 -28.67 1.51 11.34
C TYR A 288 -27.23 1.16 11.77
N PRO A 289 -27.02 0.62 12.99
CA PRO A 289 -25.69 0.46 13.57
C PRO A 289 -24.86 -0.67 12.95
N GLY A 290 -25.43 -1.40 11.99
CA GLY A 290 -24.86 -2.61 11.41
C GLY A 290 -25.43 -3.87 12.05
N PRO A 291 -25.23 -5.04 11.42
CA PRO A 291 -25.85 -6.29 11.86
C PRO A 291 -25.34 -6.76 13.23
N VAL A 292 -24.05 -6.55 13.50
CA VAL A 292 -23.39 -6.97 14.74
C VAL A 292 -23.95 -6.23 15.95
N LEU A 293 -23.97 -4.89 15.89
CA LEU A 293 -24.42 -4.04 17.00
C LEU A 293 -25.94 -3.96 17.13
N SER A 294 -26.69 -4.34 16.09
CA SER A 294 -28.15 -4.50 16.20
C SER A 294 -28.53 -5.70 17.07
N GLN A 295 -27.72 -6.76 17.05
CA GLN A 295 -27.94 -7.94 17.89
C GLN A 295 -27.27 -7.82 19.26
N ASN A 296 -26.15 -7.10 19.35
CA ASN A 296 -25.35 -6.96 20.56
C ASN A 296 -25.02 -5.47 20.83
N PRO A 297 -26.01 -4.67 21.25
CA PRO A 297 -25.80 -3.23 21.46
C PRO A 297 -24.81 -2.92 22.59
N ASP A 298 -24.70 -3.78 23.61
CA ASP A 298 -23.79 -3.60 24.75
C ASP A 298 -22.30 -3.75 24.38
N TRP A 299 -22.00 -4.23 23.15
CA TRP A 299 -20.64 -4.31 22.62
C TRP A 299 -20.17 -3.01 21.98
N ALA A 300 -21.04 -2.02 21.87
CA ALA A 300 -20.73 -0.79 21.17
C ALA A 300 -19.72 0.09 21.94
N ASN A 301 -18.84 0.71 21.17
CA ASN A 301 -18.05 1.84 21.62
C ASN A 301 -18.90 3.11 21.54
N TYR A 302 -18.94 3.88 22.63
CA TYR A 302 -19.64 5.16 22.69
C TYR A 302 -18.67 6.32 22.87
N ASP A 303 -19.09 7.51 22.42
CA ASP A 303 -18.44 8.74 22.80
C ASP A 303 -18.83 9.20 24.23
N ASN A 304 -18.13 10.20 24.75
CA ASN A 304 -18.39 10.82 26.05
C ASN A 304 -19.77 11.48 26.19
N SER A 305 -20.58 11.53 25.12
CA SER A 305 -21.96 12.02 25.09
C SER A 305 -22.98 10.90 24.89
N GLY A 306 -22.54 9.63 24.87
CA GLY A 306 -23.40 8.46 24.68
C GLY A 306 -23.79 8.17 23.23
N ARG A 307 -23.08 8.74 22.24
CA ARG A 307 -23.34 8.45 20.81
C ARG A 307 -22.52 7.26 20.34
N MET A 308 -23.19 6.32 19.67
CA MET A 308 -22.57 5.12 19.08
C MET A 308 -21.87 5.39 17.74
N ARG A 309 -22.43 6.29 16.92
CA ARG A 309 -21.91 6.56 15.58
C ARG A 309 -20.88 7.68 15.61
N HIS A 310 -19.69 7.41 15.08
CA HIS A 310 -18.65 8.39 14.95
C HIS A 310 -19.01 9.44 13.89
N LEU A 311 -19.25 10.69 14.33
CA LEU A 311 -19.76 11.79 13.50
C LEU A 311 -18.93 12.02 12.23
N GLY A 312 -17.60 11.98 12.30
CA GLY A 312 -16.76 12.29 11.14
C GLY A 312 -16.59 11.16 10.12
N SER A 313 -16.88 9.92 10.52
CA SER A 313 -16.71 8.75 9.64
C SER A 313 -18.04 8.15 9.20
N GLY A 314 -19.11 8.44 9.95
CA GLY A 314 -20.38 7.73 9.84
C GLY A 314 -20.29 6.24 10.20
N LYS A 315 -19.24 5.78 10.90
CA LYS A 315 -19.04 4.38 11.28
C LYS A 315 -19.41 4.12 12.74
N THR A 316 -19.77 2.89 13.05
CA THR A 316 -19.93 2.37 14.41
C THR A 316 -18.82 1.38 14.72
N PHE A 317 -18.44 1.29 15.98
CA PHE A 317 -17.30 0.48 16.42
C PHE A 317 -17.69 -0.43 17.59
N LEU A 318 -17.11 -1.63 17.62
CA LEU A 318 -17.05 -2.46 18.82
C LEU A 318 -16.12 -1.80 19.83
N ASP A 319 -16.40 -1.98 21.11
CA ASP A 319 -15.50 -1.58 22.19
C ASP A 319 -14.33 -2.59 22.31
N PRO A 320 -13.07 -2.19 22.06
CA PRO A 320 -11.91 -3.07 22.18
C PRO A 320 -11.72 -3.68 23.58
N ALA A 321 -12.30 -3.08 24.62
CA ALA A 321 -12.27 -3.59 25.98
C ALA A 321 -13.35 -4.66 26.27
N ASN A 322 -14.32 -4.85 25.37
CA ASN A 322 -15.41 -5.79 25.59
C ASN A 322 -14.97 -7.23 25.26
N PRO A 323 -14.91 -8.15 26.26
CA PRO A 323 -14.36 -9.49 26.04
C PRO A 323 -15.20 -10.35 25.09
N GLU A 324 -16.53 -10.19 25.09
CA GLU A 324 -17.44 -10.89 24.19
C GLU A 324 -17.29 -10.42 22.74
N ALA A 325 -17.07 -9.11 22.52
CA ALA A 325 -16.78 -8.54 21.22
C ALA A 325 -15.43 -9.05 20.68
N ARG A 326 -14.38 -9.10 21.53
CA ARG A 326 -13.08 -9.68 21.17
C ARG A 326 -13.23 -11.16 20.82
N TRP A 327 -13.94 -11.93 21.63
CA TRP A 327 -14.19 -13.35 21.38
C TRP A 327 -15.00 -13.57 20.10
N TYR A 328 -15.95 -12.70 19.78
CA TYR A 328 -16.65 -12.71 18.50
C TYR A 328 -15.69 -12.53 17.31
N LEU A 329 -14.78 -11.55 17.37
CA LEU A 329 -13.79 -11.32 16.32
C LEU A 329 -12.80 -12.49 16.19
N LEU A 330 -12.31 -13.04 17.31
CA LEU A 330 -11.43 -14.22 17.30
C LEU A 330 -12.13 -15.44 16.67
N ARG A 331 -13.42 -15.67 16.94
CA ARG A 331 -14.18 -16.74 16.29
C ARG A 331 -14.38 -16.50 14.80
N ALA A 332 -14.57 -15.26 14.36
CA ALA A 332 -14.65 -14.94 12.93
C ALA A 332 -13.30 -15.18 12.23
N ILE A 333 -12.18 -14.82 12.89
CA ILE A 333 -10.83 -15.13 12.41
C ILE A 333 -10.63 -16.65 12.33
N ASP A 334 -10.99 -17.39 13.39
CA ASP A 334 -10.87 -18.84 13.45
C ASP A 334 -11.70 -19.52 12.35
N GLU A 335 -12.90 -19.02 12.07
CA GLU A 335 -13.75 -19.50 10.99
C GLU A 335 -13.09 -19.31 9.61
N ILE A 336 -12.46 -18.16 9.38
CA ILE A 336 -11.74 -17.87 8.14
C ILE A 336 -10.56 -18.84 7.99
N VAL A 337 -9.64 -18.87 8.94
CA VAL A 337 -8.38 -19.63 8.81
C VAL A 337 -8.57 -21.14 8.94
N THR A 338 -9.73 -21.61 9.44
CA THR A 338 -10.05 -23.04 9.51
C THR A 338 -10.75 -23.54 8.26
N ASN A 339 -11.61 -22.72 7.64
CA ASN A 339 -12.42 -23.17 6.51
C ASN A 339 -11.84 -22.77 5.14
N TYR A 340 -10.93 -21.80 5.10
CA TYR A 340 -10.32 -21.29 3.88
C TYR A 340 -8.80 -21.38 3.97
N ASP A 341 -8.18 -21.84 2.88
CA ASP A 341 -6.72 -21.95 2.72
C ASP A 341 -6.13 -20.58 2.40
N VAL A 342 -6.27 -19.63 3.33
CA VAL A 342 -5.71 -18.29 3.23
C VAL A 342 -4.25 -18.30 3.66
N ASP A 343 -3.44 -17.46 3.03
CA ASP A 343 -2.02 -17.32 3.34
C ASP A 343 -1.77 -16.49 4.60
N GLY A 344 -2.73 -15.62 4.93
CA GLY A 344 -2.65 -14.73 6.08
C GLY A 344 -3.94 -13.97 6.38
N LEU A 345 -3.85 -13.10 7.38
CA LEU A 345 -4.89 -12.20 7.82
C LEU A 345 -4.37 -10.76 7.75
N GLN A 346 -5.16 -9.85 7.18
CA GLN A 346 -4.87 -8.42 7.16
C GLN A 346 -5.86 -7.69 8.07
N LEU A 347 -5.39 -7.20 9.21
CA LEU A 347 -6.21 -6.42 10.13
C LEU A 347 -6.24 -4.93 9.70
N ASP A 348 -7.44 -4.38 9.54
CA ASP A 348 -7.72 -2.95 9.34
C ASP A 348 -8.69 -2.46 10.41
N TYR A 349 -8.81 -1.15 10.59
CA TYR A 349 -9.58 -0.52 11.66
C TYR A 349 -9.28 -1.10 13.06
N ILE A 350 -8.03 -1.52 13.29
CA ILE A 350 -7.45 -1.93 14.58
C ILE A 350 -7.10 -0.70 15.42
N ARG A 351 -8.15 0.01 15.83
CA ARG A 351 -8.07 1.29 16.51
C ARG A 351 -9.41 1.69 17.11
N TYR A 352 -9.39 2.68 17.98
CA TYR A 352 -10.58 3.44 18.35
C TYR A 352 -10.99 4.41 17.22
N PRO A 353 -12.24 4.93 17.26
CA PRO A 353 -12.64 6.05 16.41
C PRO A 353 -11.73 7.26 16.59
N PHE A 354 -11.65 8.12 15.57
CA PHE A 354 -10.81 9.33 15.67
C PHE A 354 -11.32 10.24 16.80
N GLN A 355 -10.39 10.72 17.61
CA GLN A 355 -10.68 11.58 18.74
C GLN A 355 -10.25 13.01 18.48
N ASP A 356 -11.10 13.92 18.93
CA ASP A 356 -10.86 15.35 18.96
C ASP A 356 -11.35 15.90 20.30
N PRO A 357 -10.50 15.87 21.35
CA PRO A 357 -10.83 16.39 22.66
C PRO A 357 -11.22 17.87 22.63
N SER A 358 -10.65 18.66 21.70
CA SER A 358 -10.95 20.10 21.58
C SER A 358 -12.41 20.35 21.16
N ALA A 359 -12.96 19.44 20.36
CA ALA A 359 -14.37 19.43 19.99
C ALA A 359 -15.25 18.60 20.94
N LYS A 360 -14.72 18.15 22.09
CA LYS A 360 -15.38 17.25 23.04
C LYS A 360 -15.87 15.95 22.40
N ARG A 361 -15.11 15.42 21.45
CA ARG A 361 -15.39 14.15 20.76
C ARG A 361 -14.34 13.13 21.13
N THR A 362 -14.57 12.40 22.22
CA THR A 362 -13.67 11.33 22.70
C THR A 362 -14.45 10.04 22.81
N TYR A 363 -13.80 8.91 22.54
CA TYR A 363 -14.44 7.59 22.41
C TYR A 363 -13.86 6.59 23.39
N GLY A 364 -14.49 5.43 23.53
CA GLY A 364 -14.13 4.39 24.46
C GLY A 364 -14.98 4.33 25.72
N TYR A 365 -16.14 4.99 25.72
CA TYR A 365 -17.09 4.97 26.84
C TYR A 365 -18.09 3.81 26.73
N GLY A 366 -17.65 2.69 26.14
CA GLY A 366 -18.41 1.43 26.17
C GLY A 366 -18.56 0.92 27.61
N ILE A 367 -19.59 0.10 27.85
CA ILE A 367 -19.91 -0.39 29.20
C ILE A 367 -18.69 -1.13 29.79
N ALA A 368 -18.13 -2.07 29.02
CA ALA A 368 -16.98 -2.86 29.45
C ALA A 368 -15.73 -1.99 29.71
N ALA A 369 -15.41 -1.04 28.83
CA ALA A 369 -14.27 -0.16 29.04
C ALA A 369 -14.39 0.72 30.29
N ARG A 370 -15.60 1.25 30.57
CA ARG A 370 -15.85 2.06 31.77
C ARG A 370 -15.68 1.26 33.04
N GLU A 371 -16.30 0.08 33.11
CA GLU A 371 -16.19 -0.82 34.27
C GLU A 371 -14.74 -1.25 34.51
N ALA A 372 -14.03 -1.67 33.46
CA ALA A 372 -12.64 -2.10 33.56
C ALA A 372 -11.69 -0.97 33.98
N PHE A 373 -11.92 0.26 33.51
CA PHE A 373 -11.11 1.40 33.93
C PHE A 373 -11.45 1.88 35.33
N GLU A 374 -12.73 1.86 35.74
CA GLU A 374 -13.12 2.17 37.11
C GLU A 374 -12.49 1.18 38.10
N GLU A 375 -12.43 -0.11 37.76
CA GLU A 375 -11.71 -1.11 38.56
C GLU A 375 -10.20 -0.82 38.63
N LEU A 376 -9.59 -0.41 37.52
CA LEU A 376 -8.15 -0.10 37.45
C LEU A 376 -7.76 1.18 38.20
N ALA A 377 -8.53 2.26 38.01
CA ALA A 377 -8.17 3.62 38.42
C ALA A 377 -8.98 4.14 39.61
N GLY A 378 -10.06 3.45 40.01
CA GLY A 378 -10.96 3.85 41.09
C GLY A 378 -11.89 5.02 40.74
N ILE A 379 -12.03 5.35 39.45
CA ILE A 379 -12.87 6.43 38.94
C ILE A 379 -13.43 6.07 37.56
N ASP A 380 -14.71 6.35 37.33
CA ASP A 380 -15.34 6.19 36.02
C ASP A 380 -14.70 7.17 35.02
N PRO A 381 -14.28 6.73 33.82
CA PRO A 381 -13.65 7.64 32.86
C PRO A 381 -14.61 8.75 32.37
N SER A 382 -15.93 8.66 32.60
CA SER A 382 -16.87 9.75 32.34
C SER A 382 -16.69 10.95 33.28
N ASP A 383 -16.06 10.74 34.43
CA ASP A 383 -15.86 11.77 35.47
C ASP A 383 -14.49 12.45 35.36
N ILE A 384 -13.67 12.08 34.37
CA ILE A 384 -12.39 12.72 34.07
C ILE A 384 -12.44 13.49 32.75
N SER A 385 -11.51 14.42 32.58
CA SER A 385 -11.36 15.25 31.39
C SER A 385 -9.91 15.30 30.92
N PRO A 386 -9.63 15.80 29.70
CA PRO A 386 -8.26 16.06 29.26
C PRO A 386 -7.45 17.03 30.14
N ASP A 387 -8.11 17.81 31.01
CA ASP A 387 -7.44 18.67 31.98
C ASP A 387 -6.88 17.88 33.17
N ASP A 388 -7.43 16.70 33.46
CA ASP A 388 -6.97 15.74 34.47
C ASP A 388 -5.79 14.92 33.93
N ARG A 389 -4.69 15.60 33.58
CA ARG A 389 -3.60 15.08 32.75
C ARG A 389 -3.15 13.65 33.10
N ASP A 390 -2.91 13.37 34.37
CA ASP A 390 -2.40 12.06 34.80
C ASP A 390 -3.45 10.95 34.61
N LEU A 391 -4.70 11.21 34.97
CA LEU A 391 -5.81 10.26 34.78
C LEU A 391 -6.16 10.10 33.30
N TRP A 392 -6.06 11.18 32.52
CA TRP A 392 -6.30 11.16 31.09
C TRP A 392 -5.24 10.37 30.32
N GLU A 393 -3.98 10.48 30.75
CA GLU A 393 -2.90 9.66 30.21
C GLU A 393 -3.13 8.19 30.57
N GLN A 394 -3.46 7.88 31.83
CA GLN A 394 -3.80 6.51 32.24
C GLN A 394 -4.98 5.93 31.45
N TRP A 395 -6.00 6.74 31.14
CA TRP A 395 -7.11 6.35 30.28
C TRP A 395 -6.71 6.12 28.82
N THR A 396 -5.74 6.89 28.33
CA THR A 396 -5.18 6.73 26.99
C THR A 396 -4.32 5.47 26.90
N GLU A 397 -3.48 5.21 27.91
CA GLU A 397 -2.68 3.99 28.04
C GLU A 397 -3.58 2.75 28.13
N PHE A 398 -4.63 2.78 28.97
CA PHE A 398 -5.60 1.70 29.08
C PHE A 398 -6.19 1.34 27.71
N ARG A 399 -6.73 2.32 26.98
CA ARG A 399 -7.35 2.09 25.66
C ARG A 399 -6.33 1.62 24.62
N THR A 400 -5.12 2.16 24.64
CA THR A 400 -4.02 1.71 23.76
C THR A 400 -3.67 0.25 24.06
N GLY A 401 -3.59 -0.12 25.34
CA GLY A 401 -3.35 -1.51 25.78
C GLY A 401 -4.46 -2.48 25.34
N GLN A 402 -5.71 -2.03 25.21
CA GLN A 402 -6.79 -2.88 24.66
C GLN A 402 -6.54 -3.25 23.20
N VAL A 403 -6.04 -2.31 22.39
CA VAL A 403 -5.70 -2.57 20.98
C VAL A 403 -4.45 -3.44 20.89
N ASP A 404 -3.39 -3.09 21.62
CA ASP A 404 -2.11 -3.83 21.62
C ASP A 404 -2.32 -5.29 22.02
N SER A 405 -3.05 -5.55 23.11
CA SER A 405 -3.35 -6.90 23.56
C SER A 405 -4.19 -7.69 22.55
N PHE A 406 -5.11 -7.04 21.83
CA PHE A 406 -5.92 -7.75 20.82
C PHE A 406 -5.07 -8.19 19.64
N VAL A 407 -4.16 -7.34 19.17
CA VAL A 407 -3.23 -7.70 18.09
C VAL A 407 -2.32 -8.85 18.53
N ALA A 408 -1.87 -8.85 19.78
CA ALA A 408 -1.11 -9.95 20.37
C ALA A 408 -1.93 -11.26 20.46
N GLU A 409 -3.19 -11.20 20.90
CA GLU A 409 -4.11 -12.34 20.94
C GLU A 409 -4.32 -12.94 19.54
N VAL A 410 -4.60 -12.10 18.53
CA VAL A 410 -4.77 -12.57 17.14
C VAL A 410 -3.48 -13.22 16.64
N SER A 411 -2.33 -12.59 16.87
CA SER A 411 -1.04 -13.13 16.45
C SER A 411 -0.76 -14.51 17.06
N GLN A 412 -0.97 -14.65 18.37
CA GLN A 412 -0.81 -15.92 19.06
C GLN A 412 -1.79 -16.97 18.54
N TRP A 413 -3.06 -16.59 18.35
CA TRP A 413 -4.10 -17.47 17.81
C TRP A 413 -3.74 -18.02 16.44
N LEU A 414 -3.27 -17.16 15.52
CA LEU A 414 -2.85 -17.56 14.19
C LEU A 414 -1.64 -18.51 14.25
N ARG A 415 -0.63 -18.20 15.06
CA ARG A 415 0.59 -19.02 15.20
C ARG A 415 0.33 -20.40 15.80
N ASP A 416 -0.57 -20.47 16.79
CA ASP A 416 -0.99 -21.73 17.40
C ASP A 416 -1.77 -22.60 16.40
N ARG A 417 -2.50 -21.96 15.48
CA ARG A 417 -3.30 -22.65 14.46
C ARG A 417 -2.45 -23.17 13.30
N ASP A 418 -1.63 -22.30 12.74
CA ASP A 418 -0.62 -22.61 11.73
C ASP A 418 0.47 -21.53 11.78
N PRO A 419 1.72 -21.89 12.15
CA PRO A 419 2.82 -20.93 12.22
C PRO A 419 3.16 -20.30 10.87
N ASN A 420 2.67 -20.84 9.74
CA ASN A 420 2.84 -20.26 8.42
C ASN A 420 1.84 -19.14 8.10
N LEU A 421 0.75 -18.96 8.84
CA LEU A 421 -0.17 -17.86 8.61
C LEU A 421 0.52 -16.52 8.86
N ILE A 422 0.40 -15.59 7.91
CA ILE A 422 1.01 -14.27 7.98
C ILE A 422 0.03 -13.28 8.61
N LEU A 423 0.49 -12.50 9.60
CA LEU A 423 -0.30 -11.38 10.14
C LEU A 423 0.19 -10.06 9.55
N SER A 424 -0.64 -9.44 8.71
CA SER A 424 -0.42 -8.09 8.22
C SER A 424 -1.37 -7.08 8.87
N VAL A 425 -0.91 -5.83 9.06
CA VAL A 425 -1.73 -4.77 9.68
C VAL A 425 -1.73 -3.47 8.85
N ALA A 426 -2.91 -2.91 8.60
CA ALA A 426 -3.08 -1.61 7.97
C ALA A 426 -3.04 -0.52 9.05
N VAL A 427 -2.05 0.38 8.96
CA VAL A 427 -1.77 1.36 10.03
C VAL A 427 -1.64 2.78 9.52
N PHE A 428 -1.80 3.73 10.41
CA PHE A 428 -1.63 5.15 10.13
C PHE A 428 -0.16 5.57 10.17
N TYR A 429 0.19 6.54 9.33
CA TYR A 429 1.56 7.06 9.19
C TYR A 429 1.86 8.29 10.08
N GLN A 430 0.85 8.92 10.70
CA GLN A 430 1.02 10.09 11.56
C GLN A 430 2.00 9.80 12.70
N SER A 431 2.50 10.79 13.43
CA SER A 431 3.44 10.54 14.53
C SER A 431 2.87 9.58 15.60
N THR A 432 3.76 8.89 16.33
CA THR A 432 3.39 8.00 17.45
C THR A 432 2.44 8.69 18.43
N HIS A 433 2.79 9.91 18.83
CA HIS A 433 1.96 10.73 19.70
C HIS A 433 0.56 10.95 19.11
N ASP A 434 0.46 11.38 17.85
CA ASP A 434 -0.84 11.62 17.22
C ASP A 434 -1.68 10.35 17.15
N ARG A 435 -1.08 9.19 16.84
CA ARG A 435 -1.85 7.95 16.77
C ARG A 435 -2.29 7.46 18.15
N ILE A 436 -1.42 7.51 19.17
CA ILE A 436 -1.78 7.13 20.54
C ILE A 436 -2.92 7.99 21.06
N HIS A 437 -2.85 9.33 20.92
CA HIS A 437 -3.86 10.20 21.52
C HIS A 437 -5.12 10.36 20.67
N LYS A 438 -5.05 10.17 19.33
CA LYS A 438 -6.21 10.37 18.45
C LYS A 438 -6.92 9.08 18.05
N ILE A 439 -6.25 7.92 18.05
CA ILE A 439 -6.84 6.64 17.61
C ILE A 439 -6.40 5.41 18.41
N GLN A 440 -5.49 5.54 19.38
CA GLN A 440 -4.94 4.47 20.21
C GLN A 440 -4.32 3.33 19.39
N GLN A 441 -3.54 3.71 18.37
CA GLN A 441 -2.82 2.76 17.52
C GLN A 441 -1.31 2.90 17.72
N HIS A 442 -0.72 1.95 18.45
CA HIS A 442 0.71 1.96 18.80
C HIS A 442 1.48 0.83 18.13
N TRP A 443 1.54 0.88 16.80
CA TRP A 443 2.10 -0.21 16.00
C TRP A 443 3.62 -0.39 16.15
N GLU A 444 4.34 0.57 16.73
CA GLU A 444 5.73 0.46 17.18
C GLU A 444 5.91 -0.81 18.02
N ASN A 445 5.10 -0.96 19.07
CA ASN A 445 5.15 -2.11 19.97
C ASN A 445 5.00 -3.41 19.18
N TRP A 446 4.06 -3.44 18.23
CA TRP A 446 3.78 -4.66 17.47
C TRP A 446 4.95 -5.07 16.57
N VAL A 447 5.73 -4.09 16.08
CA VAL A 447 6.95 -4.33 15.29
C VAL A 447 8.11 -4.78 16.19
N GLU A 448 8.32 -4.08 17.31
CA GLU A 448 9.40 -4.34 18.26
C GLU A 448 9.25 -5.71 18.93
N ASP A 449 8.03 -6.06 19.35
CA ASP A 449 7.70 -7.36 19.95
C ASP A 449 7.66 -8.50 18.91
N GLY A 450 7.70 -8.16 17.62
CA GLY A 450 7.56 -9.11 16.53
C GLY A 450 6.19 -9.77 16.46
N THR A 451 5.14 -9.11 16.96
CA THR A 451 3.75 -9.56 16.97
C THR A 451 3.18 -9.64 15.55
N VAL A 452 3.64 -8.79 14.64
CA VAL A 452 3.17 -8.74 13.25
C VAL A 452 4.27 -9.10 12.26
N ASP A 453 3.88 -9.61 11.09
CA ASP A 453 4.79 -9.92 9.99
C ASP A 453 4.97 -8.74 9.06
N LEU A 454 3.86 -8.14 8.64
CA LEU A 454 3.85 -6.98 7.75
C LEU A 454 3.16 -5.79 8.41
N VAL A 455 3.84 -4.65 8.45
CA VAL A 455 3.21 -3.37 8.77
C VAL A 455 3.02 -2.59 7.49
N VAL A 456 1.77 -2.24 7.21
CA VAL A 456 1.36 -1.63 5.95
C VAL A 456 0.87 -0.20 6.22
N PRO A 457 1.78 0.79 6.36
CA PRO A 457 1.37 2.15 6.66
C PRO A 457 0.68 2.80 5.46
N MET A 458 -0.44 3.47 5.73
CA MET A 458 -1.28 4.20 4.77
C MET A 458 -0.63 5.54 4.35
N THR A 459 0.56 5.51 3.77
CA THR A 459 1.38 6.67 3.32
C THR A 459 0.80 7.38 2.09
N TYR A 460 -0.50 7.66 2.13
CA TYR A 460 -1.25 8.23 1.02
C TYR A 460 -0.90 9.70 0.81
N ALA A 461 -0.28 10.00 -0.32
CA ALA A 461 0.12 11.36 -0.69
C ALA A 461 -0.19 11.66 -2.16
N ARG A 462 -0.42 12.94 -2.47
CA ARG A 462 -0.72 13.41 -3.83
C ARG A 462 0.52 13.58 -4.73
N ASP A 463 1.71 13.66 -4.15
CA ASP A 463 2.99 13.78 -4.86
C ASP A 463 4.08 12.96 -4.16
N THR A 464 5.20 12.75 -4.86
CA THR A 464 6.28 11.85 -4.42
C THR A 464 7.06 12.41 -3.24
N ASN A 465 7.41 13.69 -3.24
CA ASN A 465 8.12 14.30 -2.10
C ASN A 465 7.33 14.19 -0.79
N ARG A 466 5.99 14.27 -0.85
CA ARG A 466 5.18 14.16 0.36
C ARG A 466 5.18 12.73 0.83
N LEU A 467 5.05 11.76 -0.08
CA LEU A 467 5.16 10.34 0.23
C LEU A 467 6.50 10.02 0.91
N GLU A 468 7.62 10.47 0.36
CA GLU A 468 8.95 10.31 0.98
C GLU A 468 8.97 10.92 2.40
N SER A 469 8.55 12.18 2.53
CA SER A 469 8.57 12.91 3.81
C SER A 469 7.75 12.28 4.94
N ILE A 470 6.71 11.51 4.60
CA ILE A 470 5.85 10.84 5.58
C ILE A 470 6.24 9.37 5.79
N THR A 471 7.05 8.80 4.88
CA THR A 471 7.48 7.40 4.95
C THR A 471 8.81 7.28 5.69
N GLU A 472 9.79 8.13 5.39
CA GLU A 472 11.14 8.06 6.00
C GLU A 472 11.12 7.98 7.54
N PRO A 473 10.33 8.80 8.28
CA PRO A 473 10.33 8.73 9.74
C PRO A 473 9.78 7.41 10.30
N LEU A 474 9.11 6.60 9.47
CA LEU A 474 8.58 5.29 9.86
C LEU A 474 9.65 4.20 9.82
N LEU A 475 10.77 4.45 9.15
CA LEU A 475 11.82 3.46 8.87
C LEU A 475 12.94 3.46 9.91
N GLU A 476 13.07 4.51 10.71
CA GLU A 476 14.04 4.64 11.82
C GLU A 476 13.64 3.78 13.04
N ARG A 477 13.46 2.46 12.87
CA ARG A 477 12.87 1.59 13.91
C ARG A 477 13.55 0.24 14.03
N GLY A 478 13.53 -0.28 15.25
CA GLY A 478 13.97 -1.64 15.55
C GLY A 478 12.94 -2.70 15.13
N GLY A 479 13.21 -3.95 15.51
CA GLY A 479 12.31 -5.07 15.24
C GLY A 479 12.59 -5.79 13.93
N SER A 480 11.73 -6.75 13.63
CA SER A 480 11.91 -7.66 12.50
C SER A 480 10.73 -7.67 11.52
N ALA A 481 9.61 -7.02 11.82
CA ALA A 481 8.49 -6.94 10.89
C ALA A 481 8.89 -6.20 9.60
N LEU A 482 8.36 -6.63 8.45
CA LEU A 482 8.62 -5.95 7.19
C LEU A 482 7.67 -4.76 7.04
N VAL A 483 8.22 -3.58 6.75
CA VAL A 483 7.44 -2.39 6.44
C VAL A 483 7.12 -2.38 4.95
N VAL A 484 5.84 -2.22 4.61
CA VAL A 484 5.30 -2.21 3.24
C VAL A 484 4.45 -0.94 3.06
N PRO A 485 5.06 0.24 2.82
CA PRO A 485 4.30 1.47 2.65
C PRO A 485 3.36 1.41 1.45
N SER A 486 2.35 2.27 1.45
CA SER A 486 1.27 2.18 0.46
C SER A 486 1.04 3.45 -0.34
N VAL A 487 0.67 3.22 -1.61
CA VAL A 487 0.33 4.24 -2.60
C VAL A 487 -1.18 4.19 -2.86
N LYS A 488 -1.86 5.32 -2.65
CA LYS A 488 -3.28 5.45 -3.01
C LYS A 488 -3.40 5.89 -4.46
N LEU A 489 -3.97 5.02 -5.29
CA LEU A 489 -4.13 5.23 -6.73
C LEU A 489 -5.30 6.17 -7.09
N HIS A 490 -6.25 6.34 -6.18
CA HIS A 490 -7.41 7.20 -6.39
C HIS A 490 -6.96 8.65 -6.66
N ASP A 491 -7.43 9.23 -7.77
CA ASP A 491 -7.10 10.58 -8.24
C ASP A 491 -5.58 10.83 -8.44
N LEU A 492 -4.78 9.77 -8.58
CA LEU A 492 -3.34 9.85 -8.79
C LEU A 492 -3.00 9.62 -10.27
N LEU A 493 -2.19 10.50 -10.85
CA LEU A 493 -1.70 10.31 -12.22
C LEU A 493 -0.81 9.07 -12.29
N ALA A 494 -0.93 8.27 -13.35
CA ALA A 494 -0.16 7.04 -13.51
C ALA A 494 1.35 7.26 -13.34
N ILE A 495 1.89 8.34 -13.92
CA ILE A 495 3.33 8.64 -13.79
C ILE A 495 3.75 9.04 -12.37
N VAL A 496 2.86 9.67 -11.60
CA VAL A 496 3.12 9.98 -10.18
C VAL A 496 3.07 8.70 -9.36
N ALA A 497 2.18 7.75 -9.67
CA ALA A 497 2.18 6.43 -9.04
C ALA A 497 3.49 5.68 -9.31
N ILE A 498 4.01 5.73 -10.55
CA ILE A 498 5.31 5.14 -10.90
C ILE A 498 6.46 5.80 -10.14
N ASP A 499 6.47 7.13 -10.04
CA ASP A 499 7.49 7.89 -9.30
C ASP A 499 7.44 7.58 -7.79
N GLN A 500 6.25 7.46 -7.21
CA GLN A 500 6.06 7.04 -5.81
C GLN A 500 6.53 5.60 -5.57
N ILE A 501 6.22 4.66 -6.46
CA ILE A 501 6.70 3.28 -6.34
C ILE A 501 8.23 3.22 -6.46
N GLN A 502 8.82 4.02 -7.35
CA GLN A 502 10.28 4.10 -7.44
C GLN A 502 10.89 4.69 -6.17
N ALA A 503 10.30 5.75 -5.60
CA ALA A 503 10.74 6.31 -4.33
C ALA A 503 10.72 5.25 -3.20
N LEU A 504 9.67 4.43 -3.13
CA LEU A 504 9.62 3.32 -2.17
C LEU A 504 10.70 2.27 -2.41
N ARG A 505 11.00 1.92 -3.68
CA ARG A 505 12.08 0.99 -4.02
C ARG A 505 13.48 1.50 -3.67
N ASP A 506 13.63 2.81 -3.58
CA ASP A 506 14.88 3.47 -3.21
C ASP A 506 15.01 3.66 -1.67
N LEU A 507 13.98 3.29 -0.89
CA LEU A 507 13.96 3.30 0.59
C LEU A 507 14.17 1.89 1.17
N PRO A 508 14.56 1.75 2.45
CA PRO A 508 14.84 0.46 3.08
C PRO A 508 13.57 -0.32 3.48
N VAL A 509 12.75 -0.70 2.50
CA VAL A 509 11.42 -1.32 2.70
C VAL A 509 11.30 -2.72 2.08
N GLY A 510 10.36 -3.52 2.59
CA GLY A 510 10.09 -4.88 2.10
C GLY A 510 9.40 -4.92 0.73
N GLY A 511 8.80 -3.81 0.32
CA GLY A 511 8.05 -3.66 -0.92
C GLY A 511 7.02 -2.53 -0.80
N TYR A 512 5.91 -2.62 -1.52
CA TYR A 512 4.85 -1.63 -1.50
C TYR A 512 3.45 -2.27 -1.59
N ALA A 513 2.44 -1.53 -1.16
CA ALA A 513 1.03 -1.88 -1.31
C ALA A 513 0.26 -0.81 -2.09
N LEU A 514 -0.76 -1.21 -2.86
CA LEU A 514 -1.56 -0.31 -3.69
C LEU A 514 -3.02 -0.25 -3.20
N PHE A 515 -3.55 0.96 -3.01
CA PHE A 515 -4.95 1.17 -2.64
C PHE A 515 -5.70 1.94 -3.76
N ALA A 516 -6.56 1.31 -4.56
CA ALA A 516 -7.05 -0.06 -4.48
C ALA A 516 -7.30 -0.64 -5.89
N ALA A 517 -7.63 -1.93 -5.97
CA ALA A 517 -7.84 -2.66 -7.22
C ALA A 517 -8.86 -1.99 -8.16
N THR A 518 -9.94 -1.43 -7.62
CA THR A 518 -10.98 -0.72 -8.41
C THR A 518 -10.45 0.42 -9.29
N VAL A 519 -9.31 1.02 -8.95
CA VAL A 519 -8.70 2.14 -9.67
C VAL A 519 -7.36 1.77 -10.35
N LEU A 520 -7.07 0.48 -10.54
CA LEU A 520 -5.94 0.04 -11.36
C LEU A 520 -6.24 0.26 -12.86
N THR A 521 -6.07 1.51 -13.29
CA THR A 521 -6.36 1.99 -14.65
C THR A 521 -5.51 1.28 -15.72
N ASP A 522 -5.99 1.27 -16.98
CA ASP A 522 -5.28 0.64 -18.10
C ASP A 522 -3.85 1.18 -18.32
N PRO A 523 -3.58 2.50 -18.26
CA PRO A 523 -2.21 2.99 -18.43
C PRO A 523 -1.24 2.46 -17.37
N LEU A 524 -1.69 2.38 -16.10
CA LEU A 524 -0.85 1.87 -15.03
C LEU A 524 -0.65 0.35 -15.15
N TYR A 525 -1.72 -0.37 -15.49
CA TYR A 525 -1.69 -1.79 -15.78
C TYR A 525 -0.69 -2.13 -16.90
N GLU A 526 -0.74 -1.42 -18.03
CA GLU A 526 0.18 -1.61 -19.16
C GLU A 526 1.64 -1.31 -18.78
N ILE A 527 1.89 -0.35 -17.89
CA ILE A 527 3.24 -0.11 -17.38
C ILE A 527 3.68 -1.28 -16.49
N PHE A 528 2.82 -1.75 -15.58
CA PHE A 528 3.16 -2.86 -14.70
C PHE A 528 3.44 -4.15 -15.45
N THR A 529 2.63 -4.53 -16.44
CA THR A 529 2.88 -5.73 -17.27
C THR A 529 4.24 -5.74 -17.98
N ARG A 530 4.83 -4.57 -18.25
CA ARG A 530 6.16 -4.44 -18.87
C ARG A 530 7.30 -4.35 -17.86
N THR A 531 7.03 -3.76 -16.70
CA THR A 531 8.07 -3.36 -15.73
C THR A 531 8.22 -4.31 -14.56
N GLN A 532 7.15 -5.06 -14.29
CA GLN A 532 7.10 -6.12 -13.30
C GLN A 532 7.42 -7.43 -14.01
N ALA A 533 8.48 -8.11 -13.59
CA ALA A 533 8.67 -9.50 -14.03
C ALA A 533 7.45 -10.35 -13.61
N PRO A 534 7.07 -11.38 -14.39
CA PRO A 534 5.97 -12.28 -14.04
C PRO A 534 6.10 -12.77 -12.60
N THR A 535 4.99 -12.89 -11.87
CA THR A 535 5.00 -13.26 -10.44
C THR A 535 5.64 -14.61 -10.14
N SER A 536 5.65 -15.53 -11.10
CA SER A 536 6.12 -16.90 -10.93
C SER A 536 7.65 -17.10 -10.89
N THR A 537 8.47 -16.04 -10.87
CA THR A 537 9.92 -16.17 -11.06
C THR A 537 10.81 -15.78 -9.89
N GLY A 538 10.29 -15.27 -8.76
CA GLY A 538 11.15 -14.80 -7.66
C GLY A 538 10.56 -14.95 -6.26
N PRO A 539 11.42 -14.94 -5.22
CA PRO A 539 11.00 -15.21 -3.85
C PRO A 539 10.13 -14.10 -3.24
N ILE A 540 9.12 -14.47 -2.44
CA ILE A 540 8.30 -13.50 -1.71
C ILE A 540 8.98 -13.15 -0.37
N PRO A 541 9.26 -11.87 -0.06
CA PRO A 541 10.11 -11.49 1.09
C PRO A 541 9.73 -12.10 2.43
N PHE A 542 8.44 -12.17 2.76
CA PHE A 542 7.98 -12.72 4.04
C PHE A 542 7.83 -14.26 4.04
N ARG A 543 7.95 -14.91 2.88
CA ARG A 543 8.00 -16.38 2.77
C ARG A 543 9.41 -16.90 2.73
N GLN A 544 10.28 -16.22 1.98
CA GLN A 544 11.63 -16.67 1.65
C GLN A 544 12.66 -15.55 1.93
N PRO A 545 12.73 -15.01 3.16
CA PRO A 545 13.53 -13.83 3.46
C PRO A 545 15.03 -13.99 3.15
N PHE A 546 15.60 -15.16 3.39
CA PHE A 546 17.02 -15.43 3.10
C PHE A 546 17.31 -15.50 1.59
N GLU A 547 16.43 -16.13 0.81
CA GLU A 547 16.55 -16.20 -0.65
C GLU A 547 16.30 -14.83 -1.30
N THR A 548 15.34 -14.06 -0.75
CA THR A 548 15.13 -12.65 -1.13
C THR A 548 16.37 -11.82 -0.85
N ALA A 549 17.02 -11.99 0.32
CA ALA A 549 18.23 -11.24 0.65
C ALA A 549 19.39 -11.54 -0.33
N ALA A 550 19.65 -12.83 -0.61
CA ALA A 550 20.66 -13.25 -1.57
C ALA A 550 20.39 -12.70 -2.99
N THR A 551 19.13 -12.81 -3.43
CA THR A 551 18.72 -12.35 -4.77
C THR A 551 18.80 -10.83 -4.90
N ARG A 552 18.38 -10.07 -3.88
CA ARG A 552 18.49 -8.60 -3.85
C ARG A 552 19.95 -8.14 -3.83
N PHE A 553 20.82 -8.84 -3.10
CA PHE A 553 22.25 -8.54 -3.11
C PHE A 553 22.87 -8.82 -4.48
N THR A 554 22.47 -9.92 -5.14
CA THR A 554 22.91 -10.22 -6.51
C THR A 554 22.48 -9.13 -7.50
N ALA A 555 21.23 -8.64 -7.40
CA ALA A 555 20.76 -7.54 -8.24
C ALA A 555 21.57 -6.25 -8.01
N LEU A 556 21.94 -5.98 -6.76
CA LEU A 556 22.79 -4.84 -6.40
C LEU A 556 24.20 -4.97 -6.98
N GLN A 557 24.79 -6.17 -6.95
CA GLN A 557 26.08 -6.44 -7.61
C GLN A 557 26.02 -6.18 -9.11
N GLN A 558 24.95 -6.60 -9.78
CA GLN A 558 24.78 -6.38 -11.22
C GLN A 558 24.73 -4.88 -11.58
N GLU A 559 24.12 -4.05 -10.73
CA GLU A 559 24.15 -2.60 -10.92
C GLU A 559 25.58 -2.03 -10.84
N TRP A 560 26.35 -2.46 -9.84
CA TRP A 560 27.73 -2.05 -9.69
C TRP A 560 28.61 -2.53 -10.87
N ASP A 561 28.40 -3.76 -11.33
CA ASP A 561 29.12 -4.32 -12.48
C ASP A 561 28.86 -3.52 -13.77
N VAL A 562 27.62 -3.08 -13.99
CA VAL A 562 27.28 -2.19 -15.12
C VAL A 562 28.05 -0.89 -15.04
N LEU A 563 28.14 -0.27 -13.86
CA LEU A 563 28.87 0.99 -13.71
C LEU A 563 30.39 0.82 -13.82
N LEU A 564 30.95 -0.27 -13.28
CA LEU A 564 32.37 -0.60 -13.43
C LEU A 564 32.74 -0.83 -14.89
N ALA A 565 31.90 -1.58 -15.63
CA ALA A 565 32.14 -1.85 -17.05
C ALA A 565 32.13 -0.59 -17.92
N ASP A 566 31.39 0.43 -17.50
CA ASP A 566 31.30 1.73 -18.18
C ASP A 566 32.31 2.77 -17.66
N ASP A 567 33.21 2.42 -16.73
CA ASP A 567 34.11 3.36 -16.02
C ASP A 567 33.35 4.50 -15.28
N ARG A 568 32.17 4.19 -14.75
CA ARG A 568 31.22 5.12 -14.11
C ARG A 568 31.06 4.95 -12.60
N LEU A 569 31.88 4.10 -11.97
CA LEU A 569 31.91 3.93 -10.52
C LEU A 569 33.29 4.34 -9.98
N TRP A 570 33.33 5.29 -9.06
CA TRP A 570 34.59 5.87 -8.57
C TRP A 570 34.96 5.37 -7.17
N ILE A 571 35.83 4.37 -7.14
CA ILE A 571 36.44 3.82 -5.92
C ILE A 571 37.96 3.95 -6.03
N ARG A 572 38.63 4.33 -4.94
CA ARG A 572 40.09 4.48 -4.90
C ARG A 572 40.79 3.13 -4.88
N GLU A 573 42.04 3.09 -5.34
CA GLU A 573 42.93 1.97 -5.06
C GLU A 573 43.72 2.25 -3.77
N PRO A 574 43.78 1.33 -2.78
CA PRO A 574 43.48 -0.11 -2.84
C PRO A 574 42.05 -0.53 -2.45
N GLU A 575 41.16 0.42 -2.17
CA GLU A 575 39.79 0.18 -1.68
C GLU A 575 38.96 -0.67 -2.66
N LEU A 576 39.13 -0.49 -3.97
CA LEU A 576 38.42 -1.25 -5.01
C LEU A 576 38.63 -2.76 -4.85
N SER A 577 39.88 -3.19 -4.66
CA SER A 577 40.21 -4.61 -4.47
C SER A 577 39.62 -5.18 -3.17
N GLN A 578 39.61 -4.39 -2.10
CA GLN A 578 39.03 -4.80 -0.80
C GLN A 578 37.51 -4.93 -0.89
N TRP A 579 36.86 -3.95 -1.52
CA TRP A 579 35.42 -3.97 -1.74
C TRP A 579 35.01 -5.15 -2.62
N GLN A 580 35.70 -5.41 -3.74
CA GLN A 580 35.40 -6.57 -4.60
C GLN A 580 35.53 -7.91 -3.84
N ALA A 581 36.56 -8.06 -3.02
CA ALA A 581 36.72 -9.26 -2.19
C ALA A 581 35.58 -9.41 -1.16
N SER A 582 35.24 -8.32 -0.46
CA SER A 582 34.16 -8.29 0.53
C SER A 582 32.78 -8.54 -0.10
N THR A 583 32.55 -8.01 -1.30
CA THR A 583 31.34 -8.22 -2.12
C THR A 583 31.17 -9.69 -2.49
N ALA A 584 32.26 -10.36 -2.93
CA ALA A 584 32.22 -11.78 -3.26
C ALA A 584 31.98 -12.67 -2.02
N GLU A 585 32.60 -12.33 -0.88
CA GLU A 585 32.38 -13.05 0.38
C GLU A 585 30.94 -12.91 0.88
N LEU A 586 30.39 -11.69 0.86
CA LEU A 586 29.01 -11.43 1.29
C LEU A 586 27.99 -12.21 0.43
N ALA A 587 28.16 -12.22 -0.89
CA ALA A 587 27.30 -13.02 -1.78
C ALA A 587 27.34 -14.51 -1.40
N GLN A 588 28.54 -15.07 -1.20
CA GLN A 588 28.69 -16.48 -0.86
C GLN A 588 28.01 -16.86 0.47
N VAL A 589 28.11 -16.01 1.50
CA VAL A 589 27.49 -16.31 2.80
C VAL A 589 25.98 -16.14 2.77
N LEU A 590 25.45 -15.19 2.00
CA LEU A 590 24.01 -15.03 1.76
C LEU A 590 23.45 -16.22 0.98
N ASP A 591 24.11 -16.66 -0.09
CA ASP A 591 23.71 -17.84 -0.86
C ASP A 591 23.72 -19.12 -0.01
N ARG A 592 24.74 -19.27 0.84
CA ARG A 592 24.83 -20.40 1.77
C ARG A 592 23.68 -20.37 2.78
N LEU A 593 23.34 -19.21 3.33
CA LEU A 593 22.22 -19.06 4.25
C LEU A 593 20.89 -19.36 3.55
N ALA A 594 20.70 -18.90 2.32
CA ALA A 594 19.50 -19.18 1.53
C ALA A 594 19.34 -20.68 1.24
N ALA A 595 20.43 -21.37 0.87
CA ALA A 595 20.41 -22.80 0.58
C ALA A 595 20.26 -23.68 1.83
N GLU A 596 20.88 -23.28 2.94
CA GLU A 596 20.87 -24.03 4.21
C GLU A 596 20.55 -23.12 5.40
N PRO A 597 19.27 -22.78 5.64
CA PRO A 597 18.87 -21.94 6.77
C PRO A 597 19.17 -22.60 8.13
N ASN A 598 20.11 -22.01 8.88
CA ASN A 598 20.41 -22.41 10.26
C ASN A 598 21.10 -21.27 11.03
N GLY A 599 21.10 -21.35 12.36
CA GLY A 599 21.66 -20.31 13.22
C GLY A 599 23.15 -20.01 13.00
N SER A 600 23.96 -21.01 12.60
CA SER A 600 25.39 -20.79 12.31
C SER A 600 25.58 -19.99 11.02
N ASN A 601 24.88 -20.37 9.94
CA ASN A 601 24.94 -19.64 8.68
C ASN A 601 24.38 -18.21 8.84
N LEU A 602 23.33 -18.04 9.65
CA LEU A 602 22.75 -16.73 9.94
C LEU A 602 23.73 -15.82 10.69
N ALA A 603 24.43 -16.36 11.70
CA ALA A 603 25.41 -15.58 12.46
C ALA A 603 26.52 -15.06 11.53
N VAL A 604 27.05 -15.93 10.68
CA VAL A 604 28.10 -15.58 9.70
C VAL A 604 27.59 -14.54 8.69
N ALA A 605 26.40 -14.73 8.12
CA ALA A 605 25.84 -13.79 7.16
C ALA A 605 25.55 -12.42 7.79
N SER A 606 25.01 -12.41 9.02
CA SER A 606 24.73 -11.17 9.76
C SER A 606 26.00 -10.40 10.12
N GLU A 607 27.04 -11.11 10.59
CA GLU A 607 28.35 -10.51 10.90
C GLU A 607 28.98 -9.91 9.65
N ARG A 608 29.03 -10.66 8.55
CA ARG A 608 29.60 -10.20 7.28
C ARG A 608 28.82 -9.04 6.66
N LEU A 609 27.50 -9.04 6.76
CA LEU A 609 26.69 -7.91 6.28
C LEU A 609 26.98 -6.66 7.10
N ALA A 610 27.09 -6.74 8.42
CA ALA A 610 27.39 -5.60 9.28
C ALA A 610 28.80 -5.03 9.01
N GLU A 611 29.81 -5.90 8.84
CA GLU A 611 31.16 -5.50 8.41
C GLU A 611 31.13 -4.84 7.03
N TYR A 612 30.38 -5.40 6.09
CA TYR A 612 30.23 -4.86 4.74
C TYR A 612 29.58 -3.48 4.75
N GLN A 613 28.50 -3.28 5.50
CA GLN A 613 27.83 -1.98 5.64
C GLN A 613 28.78 -0.92 6.21
N THR A 614 29.57 -1.28 7.22
CA THR A 614 30.58 -0.38 7.80
C THR A 614 31.66 0.00 6.79
N GLY A 615 32.15 -0.95 5.99
CA GLY A 615 33.12 -0.68 4.93
C GLY A 615 32.56 0.09 3.73
N PHE A 616 31.27 -0.08 3.44
CA PHE A 616 30.60 0.49 2.27
C PHE A 616 30.66 2.02 2.24
N GLU A 617 30.43 2.67 3.39
CA GLU A 617 30.52 4.14 3.53
C GLU A 617 31.91 4.66 3.16
N ASP A 618 32.96 3.92 3.52
CA ASP A 618 34.34 4.28 3.23
C ASP A 618 34.69 4.07 1.75
N TRP A 619 34.29 2.94 1.17
CA TRP A 619 34.55 2.61 -0.23
C TRP A 619 33.83 3.56 -1.20
N MET A 620 32.57 3.90 -0.89
CA MET A 620 31.73 4.73 -1.75
C MET A 620 31.87 6.24 -1.50
N ARG A 621 32.75 6.66 -0.58
CA ARG A 621 32.91 8.08 -0.21
C ARG A 621 33.16 9.02 -1.39
N LEU A 622 33.94 8.59 -2.39
CA LEU A 622 34.21 9.40 -3.58
C LEU A 622 32.99 9.43 -4.53
N GLU A 623 32.35 8.29 -4.74
CA GLU A 623 31.11 8.20 -5.52
C GLU A 623 30.01 9.09 -4.90
N ALA A 624 29.88 9.07 -3.57
CA ALA A 624 28.88 9.81 -2.82
C ALA A 624 29.01 11.34 -2.96
N SER A 625 30.20 11.87 -3.30
CA SER A 625 30.37 13.32 -3.48
C SER A 625 29.66 13.86 -4.72
N GLU A 626 29.51 13.04 -5.76
CA GLU A 626 28.80 13.42 -7.00
C GLU A 626 27.43 12.74 -7.12
N HIS A 627 27.30 11.51 -6.61
CA HIS A 627 26.14 10.63 -6.78
C HIS A 627 25.47 10.24 -5.46
N SER A 628 25.34 11.21 -4.54
CA SER A 628 24.84 10.99 -3.17
C SER A 628 23.50 10.22 -3.09
N TYR A 629 22.53 10.53 -3.97
CA TYR A 629 21.24 9.83 -3.99
C TYR A 629 21.39 8.34 -4.31
N GLN A 630 22.27 8.02 -5.26
CA GLN A 630 22.51 6.66 -5.72
C GLN A 630 23.22 5.82 -4.65
N VAL A 631 24.25 6.40 -4.01
CA VAL A 631 24.94 5.73 -2.89
C VAL A 631 23.98 5.50 -1.72
N GLN A 632 23.17 6.50 -1.36
CA GLN A 632 22.15 6.36 -0.33
C GLN A 632 21.13 5.26 -0.66
N THR A 633 20.71 5.16 -1.92
CA THR A 633 19.83 4.08 -2.38
C THR A 633 20.47 2.70 -2.17
N TRP A 634 21.78 2.55 -2.42
CA TRP A 634 22.48 1.31 -2.16
C TRP A 634 22.62 0.99 -0.68
N GLU A 635 22.87 2.00 0.17
CA GLU A 635 22.86 1.85 1.63
C GLU A 635 21.51 1.33 2.13
N HIS A 636 20.40 1.95 1.70
CA HIS A 636 19.04 1.52 2.02
C HIS A 636 18.76 0.06 1.57
N ARG A 637 19.29 -0.34 0.42
CA ARG A 637 19.14 -1.73 -0.06
C ARG A 637 19.92 -2.72 0.81
N LEU A 638 21.11 -2.36 1.29
CA LEU A 638 21.87 -3.16 2.26
C LEU A 638 21.17 -3.24 3.62
N GLU A 639 20.60 -2.14 4.11
CA GLU A 639 19.77 -2.12 5.31
C GLU A 639 18.57 -3.06 5.20
N THR A 640 17.95 -3.11 4.02
CA THR A 640 16.84 -4.04 3.76
C THR A 640 17.28 -5.50 3.89
N LEU A 641 18.51 -5.85 3.49
CA LEU A 641 19.04 -7.20 3.70
C LEU A 641 19.11 -7.53 5.20
N ALA A 642 19.57 -6.59 6.03
CA ALA A 642 19.64 -6.79 7.47
C ALA A 642 18.24 -7.01 8.07
N THR A 643 17.22 -6.28 7.60
CA THR A 643 15.82 -6.48 8.00
C THR A 643 15.31 -7.86 7.58
N LEU A 644 15.61 -8.33 6.36
CA LEU A 644 15.26 -9.67 5.90
C LEU A 644 15.92 -10.77 6.75
N LEU A 645 17.20 -10.60 7.12
CA LEU A 645 17.89 -11.55 7.99
C LEU A 645 17.24 -11.62 9.39
N ARG A 646 16.91 -10.47 10.00
CA ARG A 646 16.20 -10.44 11.30
C ARG A 646 14.80 -11.04 11.20
N TYR A 647 14.07 -10.78 10.12
CA TYR A 647 12.77 -11.40 9.90
C TYR A 647 12.90 -12.91 9.76
N GLY A 648 13.83 -13.38 8.93
CA GLY A 648 14.09 -14.82 8.72
C GLY A 648 14.54 -15.55 9.98
N ASP A 649 15.31 -14.92 10.86
CA ASP A 649 15.63 -15.47 12.18
C ASP A 649 14.35 -15.73 12.98
N ARG A 650 13.50 -14.71 13.08
CA ARG A 650 12.23 -14.78 13.83
C ARG A 650 11.28 -15.83 13.26
N VAL A 651 11.12 -15.92 11.93
CA VAL A 651 10.04 -16.73 11.34
C VAL A 651 10.50 -18.06 10.75
N ILE A 652 11.70 -18.16 10.19
CA ILE A 652 12.17 -19.41 9.56
C ILE A 652 12.90 -20.27 10.59
N LEU A 653 13.88 -19.71 11.30
CA LEU A 653 14.69 -20.52 12.22
C LEU A 653 13.90 -20.98 13.44
N ASN A 654 13.04 -20.12 14.00
CA ASN A 654 12.14 -20.54 15.08
C ASN A 654 11.18 -21.66 14.66
N ARG A 655 10.68 -21.65 13.40
CA ARG A 655 9.87 -22.75 12.85
C ARG A 655 10.67 -24.05 12.73
N ILE A 656 11.91 -23.98 12.21
CA ILE A 656 12.80 -25.15 12.10
C ILE A 656 13.10 -25.73 13.49
N LEU A 657 13.27 -24.89 14.51
CA LEU A 657 13.47 -25.32 15.89
C LEU A 657 12.22 -25.96 16.49
N ALA A 658 11.02 -25.40 16.23
CA ALA A 658 9.76 -25.96 16.73
C ALA A 658 9.39 -27.30 16.08
N ALA A 659 9.84 -27.55 14.84
CA ALA A 659 9.60 -28.79 14.11
C ALA A 659 10.55 -29.95 14.51
N ARG A 660 11.63 -29.66 15.24
CA ARG A 660 12.61 -30.64 15.75
C ARG A 660 12.29 -31.04 17.18
#